data_AF-A0A345NLU5-F1
#
_entry.id   AF-A0A345NLU5-F1
#
_cell.length_a   1.000
_cell.length_b   1.000
_cell.length_c   1.000
_cell.angle_alpha   90.00
_cell.angle_beta   90.00
_cell.angle_gamma   90.00
#
_symmetry.space_group_name_H-M   'P 1'
#
loop_
_entity.id
_entity.type
_entity.pdbx_description
1 polymer ?
#
loop_
_entity_poly.entity_id
_entity_poly.type
_entity_poly.pdbx_seq_one_letter_code
_entity_poly.pdbx_strand_id
1 'polypeptide(L)'
;MDEPIGRPGDKANSRRKDALADVDLLTMSCVVVGSGCGVVQLRGTPVSLALAMCLPPPPQARGVTATQERQTLAILWPPTKEVLVRIVTPWSWFVSAVASLGLLTVGGGAAQSMDEDRPSAPVVHFVVDVSGSMSGTPLEMAKEAVSAAATSLPEGTAMGLRSYAGSCDQSSVAPIVPIDVGTAAEVESAVLGLVAGGGTPTTSALGQAAADIREYGSDGEQRIVLLTDGDTSCGISICEYVKGSAFDGIDVALYSVGLQVSGTTAADLSCAADATNGAYIPAGDPGALVDALLQATGGVLDVDEDGLPDPWEDSRRDLGYGVFSTALHDLGAGSDKKDVVLVVEAQKGVMPNEDVWERLVDAFAAAPVANPDGSQGIRLHVVQKSTPLTAEQGDEIGSLATQADNDWSFALERLSTDERGWAHYMASIHSAQADFKGRAQARGQALVVNFCAGESGKGTPQKCRGSAKKQAAVIMHELGHNFGLQHGGVVEGECPGASTDLACEAFNAHKPNYLSVMNYDYMNHGEIPGAGVDYSRWGPGVVYTLNELNLNETVGLWMSGADTGGVNKVLYHCEDGNLQRVNSKGAINWDCSDEWFPWEKYQDGVSANIDLVRPPYYEYNEAMMDFLGEKIVMTPFDDWAYIDQNSRQLNGGEIGKVPYLPPDSPTA
;
A
#
# COMPACT_ATOMS: atom_id res chain seq x y z
N MET A 1 79.12 11.84 -2.78
CA MET A 1 79.77 11.13 -3.90
C MET A 1 78.79 10.11 -4.42
N ASP A 2 78.03 10.31 -5.48
CA ASP A 2 77.57 11.45 -6.26
C ASP A 2 76.56 10.79 -7.20
N GLU A 3 75.36 11.38 -7.34
CA GLU A 3 74.56 11.24 -8.56
C GLU A 3 75.39 11.80 -9.77
N PRO A 4 75.12 11.50 -11.07
CA PRO A 4 73.81 11.86 -11.66
C PRO A 4 73.39 11.26 -13.06
N ILE A 5 72.14 11.61 -13.49
CA ILE A 5 71.64 11.89 -14.88
C ILE A 5 71.59 10.73 -15.91
N GLY A 6 70.55 10.51 -16.74
CA GLY A 6 69.34 11.30 -17.04
C GLY A 6 68.44 10.70 -18.14
N ARG A 7 67.34 11.42 -18.43
CA ARG A 7 66.45 11.25 -19.60
C ARG A 7 67.06 11.86 -20.88
N PRO A 8 66.64 11.39 -22.07
CA PRO A 8 65.76 12.16 -22.98
C PRO A 8 64.68 11.25 -23.62
N GLY A 9 63.54 11.67 -24.19
CA GLY A 9 63.12 12.91 -24.84
C GLY A 9 62.52 12.57 -26.22
N ASP A 10 61.19 12.65 -26.35
CA ASP A 10 60.30 12.88 -27.50
C ASP A 10 60.64 12.40 -28.94
N LYS A 11 59.67 11.71 -29.58
CA LYS A 11 59.24 12.04 -30.96
C LYS A 11 57.73 11.88 -31.21
N ALA A 12 57.21 12.97 -31.75
CA ALA A 12 55.90 13.36 -32.22
C ALA A 12 55.23 12.52 -33.34
N ASN A 13 53.91 12.37 -33.20
CA ASN A 13 52.84 12.88 -34.11
C ASN A 13 52.71 12.30 -35.54
N SER A 14 51.56 11.66 -35.81
CA SER A 14 50.86 11.80 -37.10
C SER A 14 49.33 11.71 -36.93
N ARG A 15 48.66 12.76 -37.43
CA ARG A 15 47.20 12.95 -37.51
C ARG A 15 46.65 12.39 -38.82
N ARG A 16 45.43 11.86 -38.78
CA ARG A 16 44.28 11.95 -39.73
C ARG A 16 43.29 10.84 -39.32
N LYS A 17 41.96 10.96 -39.37
CA LYS A 17 40.95 12.01 -39.52
C LYS A 17 39.61 11.24 -39.48
N ASP A 18 38.57 11.81 -38.87
CA ASP A 18 37.13 11.50 -39.02
C ASP A 18 36.67 10.15 -38.37
N ALA A 19 35.57 10.00 -37.65
CA ALA A 19 34.45 10.86 -37.28
C ALA A 19 33.80 10.30 -35.98
N LEU A 20 33.47 11.16 -35.01
CA LEU A 20 32.55 10.86 -33.92
C LEU A 20 31.56 12.03 -33.84
N ALA A 21 30.28 11.69 -33.91
CA ALA A 21 29.16 12.62 -33.83
C ALA A 21 28.89 12.98 -32.36
N ASP A 22 28.63 14.27 -32.17
CA ASP A 22 28.36 14.95 -30.92
C ASP A 22 27.06 14.50 -30.23
N VAL A 23 27.10 14.42 -28.90
CA VAL A 23 25.94 14.71 -28.03
C VAL A 23 26.45 15.70 -26.98
N ASP A 24 26.05 16.96 -27.14
CA ASP A 24 26.46 18.10 -26.31
C ASP A 24 25.77 18.10 -24.94
N LEU A 25 26.59 18.26 -23.89
CA LEU A 25 26.19 18.74 -22.57
C LEU A 25 25.72 20.21 -22.68
N LEU A 26 24.46 20.49 -22.31
CA LEU A 26 23.96 21.85 -22.11
C LEU A 26 24.17 22.28 -20.65
N THR A 27 25.23 23.05 -20.42
CA THR A 27 25.38 23.94 -19.26
C THR A 27 24.37 25.10 -19.37
N MET A 28 23.48 25.26 -18.40
CA MET A 28 22.66 26.47 -18.25
C MET A 28 23.35 27.50 -17.37
N SER A 29 23.86 28.57 -17.99
CA SER A 29 24.22 29.82 -17.31
C SER A 29 23.03 30.76 -17.30
N CYS A 30 22.65 31.26 -16.13
CA CYS A 30 21.59 32.24 -15.96
C CYS A 30 22.12 33.65 -16.31
N VAL A 31 21.59 34.28 -17.37
CA VAL A 31 21.87 35.69 -17.69
C VAL A 31 20.63 36.51 -17.37
N VAL A 32 20.74 37.40 -16.38
CA VAL A 32 19.71 38.38 -16.03
C VAL A 32 19.71 39.49 -17.08
N VAL A 33 18.63 39.61 -17.85
CA VAL A 33 18.33 40.81 -18.65
C VAL A 33 16.91 41.27 -18.32
N GLY A 34 16.78 42.54 -17.96
CA GLY A 34 15.58 43.12 -17.40
C GLY A 34 14.39 43.25 -18.36
N SER A 35 13.22 43.35 -17.75
CA SER A 35 12.01 44.01 -18.25
C SER A 35 11.55 43.64 -19.67
N GLY A 36 10.79 42.55 -19.81
CA GLY A 36 10.00 42.29 -21.02
C GLY A 36 9.41 40.87 -21.03
N CYS A 37 8.12 40.74 -21.37
CA CYS A 37 7.41 39.48 -21.47
C CYS A 37 8.14 38.46 -22.36
N GLY A 38 8.33 37.23 -21.87
CA GLY A 38 8.90 36.12 -22.64
C GLY A 38 7.85 35.09 -23.04
N VAL A 39 7.87 34.65 -24.30
CA VAL A 39 7.10 33.50 -24.82
C VAL A 39 8.03 32.29 -24.82
N VAL A 40 7.63 31.19 -24.19
CA VAL A 40 8.34 29.90 -24.26
C VAL A 40 7.60 29.01 -25.26
N GLN A 41 8.30 28.54 -26.29
CA GLN A 41 7.76 27.67 -27.33
C GLN A 41 8.41 26.29 -27.19
N LEU A 42 7.63 25.29 -26.76
CA LEU A 42 8.06 23.89 -26.75
C LEU A 42 7.71 23.25 -28.11
N ARG A 43 8.70 22.69 -28.80
CA ARG A 43 8.48 21.92 -30.05
C ARG A 43 8.33 20.44 -29.70
N GLY A 44 7.16 19.86 -29.98
CA GLY A 44 6.98 18.41 -30.06
C GLY A 44 5.61 17.88 -29.60
N THR A 45 4.52 18.26 -30.28
CA THR A 45 3.22 17.52 -30.47
C THR A 45 2.12 18.52 -30.92
N PRO A 46 1.06 18.10 -31.64
CA PRO A 46 0.23 19.01 -32.43
C PRO A 46 -1.06 19.44 -31.70
N VAL A 47 -0.96 20.13 -30.56
CA VAL A 47 -2.08 20.97 -30.05
C VAL A 47 -1.49 22.16 -29.31
N SER A 48 -1.71 23.38 -29.84
CA SER A 48 -1.24 24.62 -29.24
C SER A 48 -2.29 25.19 -28.29
N LEU A 49 -1.99 25.29 -26.99
CA LEU A 49 -2.73 26.17 -26.08
C LEU A 49 -1.76 27.18 -25.47
N ALA A 50 -1.98 28.47 -25.75
CA ALA A 50 -1.17 29.56 -25.20
C ALA A 50 -1.93 30.26 -24.07
N LEU A 51 -1.36 30.26 -22.85
CA LEU A 51 -1.87 31.05 -21.74
C LEU A 51 -0.93 32.23 -21.48
N ALA A 52 -1.43 33.46 -21.63
CA ALA A 52 -0.70 34.68 -21.30
C ALA A 52 -1.24 35.25 -19.98
N MET A 53 -0.41 35.34 -18.94
CA MET A 53 -0.74 36.05 -17.71
C MET A 53 0.05 37.37 -17.65
N CYS A 54 -0.65 38.50 -17.52
CA CYS A 54 -0.07 39.81 -17.22
C CYS A 54 -0.53 40.25 -15.83
N LEU A 55 0.42 40.53 -14.92
CA LEU A 55 0.15 41.16 -13.62
C LEU A 55 0.43 42.67 -13.68
N PRO A 56 -0.34 43.51 -12.96
CA PRO A 56 -0.08 44.95 -12.88
C PRO A 56 1.03 45.29 -11.86
N PRO A 57 1.74 46.43 -12.01
CA PRO A 57 2.85 46.81 -11.14
C PRO A 57 2.39 47.48 -9.82
N PRO A 58 3.17 47.38 -8.73
CA PRO A 58 2.88 48.08 -7.46
C PRO A 58 3.40 49.54 -7.45
N PRO A 59 2.89 50.41 -6.56
CA PRO A 59 3.26 51.82 -6.51
C PRO A 59 4.64 52.04 -5.84
N GLN A 60 5.34 53.06 -6.32
CA GLN A 60 6.68 53.47 -5.87
C GLN A 60 6.64 54.15 -4.49
N ALA A 61 7.56 53.76 -3.59
CA ALA A 61 8.01 54.60 -2.49
C ALA A 61 9.54 54.53 -2.36
N ARG A 62 10.15 55.71 -2.19
CA ARG A 62 11.59 55.98 -2.19
C ARG A 62 12.26 55.63 -0.87
N GLY A 63 13.47 55.06 -0.97
CA GLY A 63 14.63 55.51 -0.20
C GLY A 63 15.05 54.71 1.04
N VAL A 64 16.35 54.41 1.06
CA VAL A 64 17.24 54.16 2.21
C VAL A 64 17.68 52.70 2.44
N THR A 65 19.00 52.57 2.22
CA THR A 65 20.05 51.55 2.47
C THR A 65 19.84 50.35 3.39
N ALA A 66 20.16 49.17 2.83
CA ALA A 66 20.90 48.01 3.36
C ALA A 66 21.04 47.82 4.89
N THR A 67 20.48 46.72 5.41
CA THR A 67 21.23 45.62 6.06
C THR A 67 20.34 44.37 6.18
N GLN A 68 20.99 43.22 6.27
CA GLN A 68 20.52 41.88 5.97
C GLN A 68 20.10 41.17 7.27
N GLU A 69 18.81 40.87 7.45
CA GLU A 69 18.29 39.98 8.49
C GLU A 69 16.92 39.45 8.06
N ARG A 70 16.78 38.12 7.86
CA ARG A 70 15.47 37.47 7.70
C ARG A 70 14.95 37.13 9.09
N GLN A 71 14.04 37.96 9.61
CA GLN A 71 13.14 37.57 10.70
C GLN A 71 11.85 37.01 10.11
N THR A 72 11.52 35.81 10.58
CA THR A 72 10.24 35.12 10.40
C THR A 72 9.11 35.92 11.03
N LEU A 73 8.01 36.13 10.30
CA LEU A 73 6.75 36.60 10.88
C LEU A 73 5.65 35.57 10.58
N ALA A 74 5.29 34.79 11.60
CA ALA A 74 4.11 33.93 11.59
C ALA A 74 2.85 34.80 11.76
N ILE A 75 1.79 34.49 11.00
CA ILE A 75 0.44 35.00 11.26
C ILE A 75 -0.54 33.82 11.19
N LEU A 76 -1.15 33.53 12.35
CA LEU A 76 -2.31 32.66 12.56
C LEU A 76 -3.63 33.41 12.27
N TRP A 77 -4.60 32.78 11.58
CA TRP A 77 -6.08 32.80 11.81
C TRP A 77 -6.75 31.75 10.84
N PRO A 78 -8.05 31.35 10.95
CA PRO A 78 -8.59 30.02 11.26
C PRO A 78 -9.52 29.49 10.12
N PRO A 79 -10.16 28.32 10.28
CA PRO A 79 -11.08 27.79 9.26
C PRO A 79 -12.50 28.36 9.43
N THR A 80 -13.13 28.76 8.32
CA THR A 80 -14.57 28.61 7.97
C THR A 80 -15.02 29.69 6.99
N LYS A 81 -15.38 29.29 5.76
CA LYS A 81 -16.67 29.55 5.08
C LYS A 81 -16.54 29.35 3.57
N GLU A 82 -17.45 28.51 3.06
CA GLU A 82 -17.75 28.28 1.65
C GLU A 82 -18.04 29.58 0.90
N VAL A 83 -17.61 29.66 -0.36
CA VAL A 83 -18.02 30.70 -1.30
C VAL A 83 -18.61 30.07 -2.55
N LEU A 84 -19.92 30.23 -2.68
CA LEU A 84 -20.76 29.92 -3.84
C LEU A 84 -20.45 30.92 -4.98
N VAL A 85 -20.06 30.44 -6.16
CA VAL A 85 -19.91 31.30 -7.36
C VAL A 85 -21.11 31.12 -8.28
N ARG A 86 -22.00 32.13 -8.30
CA ARG A 86 -23.02 32.33 -9.34
C ARG A 86 -22.45 33.15 -10.48
N ILE A 87 -22.40 32.59 -11.69
CA ILE A 87 -22.05 33.33 -12.91
C ILE A 87 -23.34 33.94 -13.49
N VAL A 88 -23.40 35.27 -13.49
CA VAL A 88 -24.41 36.08 -14.18
C VAL A 88 -23.74 36.73 -15.39
N THR A 89 -24.22 36.47 -16.59
CA THR A 89 -23.76 37.13 -17.82
C THR A 89 -24.62 38.38 -18.12
N PRO A 90 -24.01 39.48 -18.60
CA PRO A 90 -24.76 40.53 -19.28
C PRO A 90 -24.39 40.67 -20.77
N TRP A 91 -25.42 40.94 -21.56
CA TRP A 91 -25.45 41.19 -23.00
C TRP A 91 -24.85 42.53 -23.46
N SER A 92 -24.52 42.56 -24.77
CA SER A 92 -24.45 43.70 -25.73
C SER A 92 -23.24 44.65 -25.59
N TRP A 93 -22.52 45.12 -26.64
CA TRP A 93 -22.83 45.53 -28.02
C TRP A 93 -21.58 45.42 -28.94
N PHE A 94 -21.72 45.07 -30.24
CA PHE A 94 -21.39 45.95 -31.39
C PHE A 94 -21.56 45.25 -32.76
N VAL A 95 -22.08 46.03 -33.70
CA VAL A 95 -22.53 45.72 -35.06
C VAL A 95 -21.39 45.91 -36.08
N SER A 96 -21.30 45.05 -37.11
CA SER A 96 -21.21 45.47 -38.53
C SER A 96 -21.22 44.31 -39.52
N ALA A 97 -21.98 44.54 -40.59
CA ALA A 97 -22.36 43.65 -41.67
C ALA A 97 -21.25 43.41 -42.71
N VAL A 98 -21.27 42.23 -43.38
CA VAL A 98 -21.12 42.12 -44.85
C VAL A 98 -21.95 40.94 -45.40
N ALA A 99 -22.91 41.31 -46.24
CA ALA A 99 -23.57 40.66 -47.39
C ALA A 99 -23.37 39.16 -47.76
N SER A 100 -24.52 38.46 -47.79
CA SER A 100 -25.18 37.82 -48.94
C SER A 100 -24.53 36.68 -49.77
N LEU A 101 -25.34 35.60 -49.84
CA LEU A 101 -25.68 34.74 -51.00
C LEU A 101 -24.75 33.55 -51.36
N GLY A 102 -25.29 32.32 -51.23
CA GLY A 102 -24.93 31.23 -52.13
C GLY A 102 -25.10 29.80 -51.62
N LEU A 103 -26.22 29.16 -52.04
CA LEU A 103 -26.42 27.73 -52.29
C LEU A 103 -26.71 26.74 -51.13
N LEU A 104 -27.89 26.10 -51.28
CA LEU A 104 -28.26 24.83 -50.69
C LEU A 104 -27.27 23.72 -51.07
N THR A 105 -26.82 22.96 -50.07
CA THR A 105 -26.69 21.51 -50.17
C THR A 105 -27.38 20.87 -48.97
N VAL A 106 -28.43 20.09 -49.25
CA VAL A 106 -28.99 19.11 -48.31
C VAL A 106 -27.96 17.99 -48.20
N GLY A 107 -27.21 17.97 -47.10
CA GLY A 107 -26.41 16.83 -46.67
C GLY A 107 -26.87 16.46 -45.27
N GLY A 108 -27.32 15.22 -45.08
CA GLY A 108 -27.86 14.73 -43.83
C GLY A 108 -26.90 14.97 -42.67
N GLY A 109 -27.30 15.84 -41.75
CA GLY A 109 -26.80 15.79 -40.39
C GLY A 109 -27.43 14.56 -39.74
N ALA A 110 -26.65 13.49 -39.63
CA ALA A 110 -26.86 12.57 -38.52
C ALA A 110 -26.83 13.44 -37.27
N ALA A 111 -27.93 13.44 -36.52
CA ALA A 111 -27.89 13.89 -35.14
C ALA A 111 -26.80 13.05 -34.47
N GLN A 112 -25.65 13.65 -34.18
CA GLN A 112 -24.77 13.10 -33.18
C GLN A 112 -25.55 13.23 -31.88
N SER A 113 -26.06 12.11 -31.40
CA SER A 113 -26.43 11.96 -29.99
C SER A 113 -25.20 12.36 -29.19
N MET A 114 -25.37 13.35 -28.33
CA MET A 114 -24.47 13.53 -27.21
C MET A 114 -24.74 12.32 -26.30
N ASP A 115 -23.85 11.33 -26.29
CA ASP A 115 -23.83 10.35 -25.20
C ASP A 115 -23.57 11.15 -23.93
N GLU A 116 -24.52 11.11 -22.99
CA GLU A 116 -24.26 11.50 -21.60
C GLU A 116 -23.26 10.50 -21.03
N ASP A 117 -22.15 11.00 -20.51
CA ASP A 117 -21.09 10.22 -19.87
C ASP A 117 -21.67 9.51 -18.62
N ARG A 118 -22.05 8.23 -18.75
CA ARG A 118 -22.65 7.46 -17.66
C ARG A 118 -21.58 6.97 -16.68
N PRO A 119 -21.88 6.86 -15.38
CA PRO A 119 -20.93 6.31 -14.41
C PRO A 119 -20.47 4.90 -14.82
N SER A 120 -19.17 4.63 -14.77
CA SER A 120 -18.57 3.31 -15.03
C SER A 120 -18.27 2.51 -13.76
N ALA A 121 -18.58 3.06 -12.59
CA ALA A 121 -18.41 2.40 -11.29
C ALA A 121 -19.23 1.10 -11.21
N PRO A 122 -18.70 0.02 -10.61
CA PRO A 122 -19.50 -1.16 -10.27
C PRO A 122 -20.68 -0.77 -9.36
N VAL A 123 -21.83 -1.42 -9.56
CA VAL A 123 -23.06 -1.13 -8.82
C VAL A 123 -23.53 -2.36 -8.06
N VAL A 124 -23.77 -2.22 -6.76
CA VAL A 124 -24.34 -3.27 -5.91
C VAL A 124 -25.62 -2.76 -5.25
N HIS A 125 -26.76 -3.37 -5.57
CA HIS A 125 -28.05 -3.04 -4.97
C HIS A 125 -28.54 -4.17 -4.07
N PHE A 126 -28.55 -3.94 -2.76
CA PHE A 126 -29.02 -4.91 -1.77
C PHE A 126 -30.55 -4.92 -1.70
N VAL A 127 -31.15 -6.10 -1.85
CA VAL A 127 -32.60 -6.31 -1.76
C VAL A 127 -32.89 -7.30 -0.64
N VAL A 128 -33.27 -6.79 0.53
CA VAL A 128 -33.34 -7.55 1.78
C VAL A 128 -34.79 -7.87 2.15
N ASP A 129 -35.08 -9.16 2.32
CA ASP A 129 -36.34 -9.65 2.87
C ASP A 129 -36.47 -9.27 4.35
N VAL A 130 -37.55 -8.57 4.69
CA VAL A 130 -37.93 -8.28 6.08
C VAL A 130 -39.33 -8.79 6.37
N SER A 131 -39.76 -9.86 5.70
CA SER A 131 -41.05 -10.50 5.96
C SER A 131 -41.12 -11.11 7.36
N GLY A 132 -42.33 -11.53 7.78
CA GLY A 132 -42.53 -12.05 9.13
C GLY A 132 -41.68 -13.29 9.47
N SER A 133 -41.30 -14.11 8.49
CA SER A 133 -40.44 -15.29 8.69
C SER A 133 -39.01 -14.91 9.11
N MET A 134 -38.53 -13.74 8.68
CA MET A 134 -37.21 -13.21 9.03
C MET A 134 -37.12 -12.76 10.49
N SER A 135 -38.21 -12.69 11.25
CA SER A 135 -38.19 -12.17 12.61
C SER A 135 -37.25 -12.94 13.56
N GLY A 136 -36.54 -12.20 14.42
CA GLY A 136 -35.58 -12.77 15.35
C GLY A 136 -34.21 -13.00 14.70
N THR A 137 -33.61 -14.16 14.96
CA THR A 137 -32.25 -14.50 14.53
C THR A 137 -31.99 -14.33 13.02
N PRO A 138 -32.89 -14.72 12.09
CA PRO A 138 -32.63 -14.57 10.66
C PRO A 138 -32.38 -13.12 10.22
N LEU A 139 -33.19 -12.16 10.71
CA LEU A 139 -33.00 -10.75 10.39
C LEU A 139 -31.77 -10.17 11.07
N GLU A 140 -31.43 -10.57 12.29
CA GLU A 140 -30.19 -10.11 12.94
C GLU A 140 -28.95 -10.59 12.18
N MET A 141 -28.96 -11.82 11.68
CA MET A 141 -27.90 -12.34 10.80
C MET A 141 -27.83 -11.58 9.47
N ALA A 142 -28.99 -11.30 8.86
CA ALA A 142 -29.08 -10.51 7.64
C ALA A 142 -28.48 -9.11 7.79
N LYS A 143 -28.74 -8.45 8.93
CA LYS A 143 -28.18 -7.13 9.25
C LYS A 143 -26.66 -7.16 9.35
N GLU A 144 -26.13 -8.11 10.12
CA GLU A 144 -24.69 -8.29 10.30
C GLU A 144 -24.01 -8.55 8.95
N ALA A 145 -24.56 -9.46 8.16
CA ALA A 145 -23.96 -9.87 6.90
C ALA A 145 -24.02 -8.78 5.81
N VAL A 146 -25.12 -8.04 5.69
CA VAL A 146 -25.21 -6.89 4.76
C VAL A 146 -24.30 -5.76 5.20
N SER A 147 -24.17 -5.52 6.52
CA SER A 147 -23.22 -4.54 7.05
C SER A 147 -21.78 -4.88 6.68
N ALA A 148 -21.35 -6.12 6.92
CA ALA A 148 -20.01 -6.59 6.58
C ALA A 148 -19.74 -6.50 5.07
N ALA A 149 -20.70 -6.92 4.24
CA ALA A 149 -20.58 -6.87 2.79
C ALA A 149 -20.57 -5.44 2.22
N ALA A 150 -21.25 -4.48 2.85
CA ALA A 150 -21.19 -3.08 2.45
C ALA A 150 -19.82 -2.45 2.77
N THR A 151 -19.20 -2.83 3.90
CA THR A 151 -17.89 -2.29 4.31
C THR A 151 -16.70 -2.90 3.57
N SER A 152 -16.86 -4.11 3.00
CA SER A 152 -15.78 -4.79 2.26
C SER A 152 -15.65 -4.32 0.81
N LEU A 153 -16.63 -3.59 0.28
CA LEU A 153 -16.64 -3.17 -1.12
C LEU A 153 -15.71 -1.97 -1.32
N PRO A 154 -15.00 -1.86 -2.47
CA PRO A 154 -14.15 -0.72 -2.76
C PRO A 154 -14.91 0.61 -2.70
N GLU A 155 -14.26 1.69 -2.22
CA GLU A 155 -14.89 3.02 -2.03
C GLU A 155 -15.53 3.60 -3.31
N GLY A 156 -15.05 3.19 -4.49
CA GLY A 156 -15.60 3.59 -5.79
C GLY A 156 -16.86 2.82 -6.23
N THR A 157 -17.34 1.85 -5.43
CA THR A 157 -18.54 1.06 -5.73
C THR A 157 -19.80 1.86 -5.40
N ALA A 158 -20.73 1.96 -6.35
CA ALA A 158 -22.04 2.53 -6.08
C ALA A 158 -22.91 1.50 -5.35
N MET A 159 -23.50 1.89 -4.22
CA MET A 159 -24.27 0.98 -3.37
C MET A 159 -25.66 1.54 -3.07
N GLY A 160 -26.65 0.64 -3.02
CA GLY A 160 -28.02 0.96 -2.62
C GLY A 160 -28.62 -0.12 -1.73
N LEU A 161 -29.65 0.23 -0.96
CA LEU A 161 -30.37 -0.69 -0.07
C LEU A 161 -31.88 -0.54 -0.21
N ARG A 162 -32.55 -1.65 -0.50
CA ARG A 162 -34.00 -1.79 -0.50
C ARG A 162 -34.40 -2.95 0.40
N SER A 163 -35.34 -2.72 1.31
CA SER A 163 -36.01 -3.80 2.04
C SER A 163 -37.41 -4.04 1.48
N TYR A 164 -37.94 -5.25 1.63
CA TYR A 164 -39.32 -5.53 1.22
C TYR A 164 -40.09 -6.42 2.21
N ALA A 165 -41.39 -6.15 2.30
CA ALA A 165 -42.34 -6.86 3.16
C ALA A 165 -43.78 -6.46 2.81
N GLY A 166 -44.76 -7.26 3.25
CA GLY A 166 -46.17 -6.87 3.26
C GLY A 166 -46.93 -7.21 1.98
N SER A 167 -47.35 -6.19 1.23
CA SER A 167 -48.27 -6.31 0.09
C SER A 167 -47.55 -6.67 -1.21
N CYS A 168 -48.24 -7.35 -2.14
CA CYS A 168 -47.72 -7.66 -3.47
C CYS A 168 -47.56 -6.45 -4.41
N ASP A 169 -48.02 -5.27 -3.99
CA ASP A 169 -47.68 -4.00 -4.62
C ASP A 169 -46.59 -3.30 -3.81
N GLN A 170 -45.40 -3.18 -4.40
CA GLN A 170 -44.25 -2.45 -3.86
C GLN A 170 -43.94 -1.15 -4.64
N SER A 171 -44.79 -0.75 -5.59
CA SER A 171 -44.51 0.38 -6.51
C SER A 171 -44.38 1.75 -5.83
N SER A 172 -44.85 1.88 -4.59
CA SER A 172 -44.77 3.11 -3.79
C SER A 172 -43.68 3.05 -2.71
N VAL A 173 -42.95 1.93 -2.61
CA VAL A 173 -41.86 1.76 -1.65
C VAL A 173 -40.58 2.25 -2.33
N ALA A 174 -39.96 3.30 -1.80
CA ALA A 174 -38.66 3.79 -2.26
C ALA A 174 -37.52 2.92 -1.68
N PRO A 175 -36.30 2.92 -2.29
CA PRO A 175 -35.14 2.35 -1.62
C PRO A 175 -34.87 3.12 -0.32
N ILE A 176 -34.37 2.42 0.71
CA ILE A 176 -33.99 3.05 1.99
C ILE A 176 -32.75 3.91 1.79
N VAL A 177 -31.79 3.37 1.04
CA VAL A 177 -30.60 4.08 0.57
C VAL A 177 -30.62 4.04 -0.96
N PRO A 178 -30.77 5.18 -1.64
CA PRO A 178 -30.63 5.26 -3.10
C PRO A 178 -29.25 4.77 -3.55
N ILE A 179 -29.15 4.31 -4.80
CA ILE A 179 -27.87 3.90 -5.38
C ILE A 179 -27.01 5.14 -5.62
N ASP A 180 -25.87 5.22 -4.94
CA ASP A 180 -24.85 6.25 -5.16
C ASP A 180 -23.47 5.76 -4.65
N VAL A 181 -22.39 6.44 -5.03
CA VAL A 181 -21.02 6.15 -4.56
C VAL A 181 -20.82 6.73 -3.15
N GLY A 182 -20.06 6.03 -2.31
CA GLY A 182 -19.76 6.49 -0.94
C GLY A 182 -20.89 6.29 0.06
N THR A 183 -21.89 5.45 -0.26
CA THR A 183 -23.05 5.18 0.60
C THR A 183 -22.83 4.02 1.60
N ALA A 184 -21.62 3.43 1.68
CA ALA A 184 -21.32 2.29 2.54
C ALA A 184 -21.80 2.48 4.00
N ALA A 185 -21.44 3.61 4.61
CA ALA A 185 -21.84 3.94 5.99
C ALA A 185 -23.36 4.19 6.13
N GLU A 186 -24.02 4.68 5.08
CA GLU A 186 -25.48 4.86 5.06
C GLU A 186 -26.20 3.51 4.98
N VAL A 187 -25.70 2.58 4.16
CA VAL A 187 -26.21 1.22 4.06
C VAL A 187 -26.03 0.46 5.38
N GLU A 188 -24.86 0.54 6.00
CA GLU A 188 -24.57 0.00 7.33
C GLU A 188 -25.56 0.52 8.37
N SER A 189 -25.71 1.85 8.47
CA SER A 189 -26.64 2.44 9.43
C SER A 189 -28.09 2.09 9.15
N ALA A 190 -28.49 2.03 7.88
CA ALA A 190 -29.86 1.75 7.46
C ALA A 190 -30.26 0.30 7.75
N VAL A 191 -29.35 -0.67 7.52
CA VAL A 191 -29.68 -2.08 7.70
C VAL A 191 -29.95 -2.42 9.17
N LEU A 192 -29.21 -1.82 10.11
CA LEU A 192 -29.41 -2.03 11.54
C LEU A 192 -30.83 -1.64 12.02
N GLY A 193 -31.47 -0.69 11.32
CA GLY A 193 -32.83 -0.22 11.59
C GLY A 193 -33.96 -1.10 11.06
N LEU A 194 -33.66 -2.17 10.31
CA LEU A 194 -34.69 -3.03 9.71
C LEU A 194 -35.53 -3.79 10.75
N VAL A 195 -36.82 -3.92 10.45
CA VAL A 195 -37.81 -4.59 11.31
C VAL A 195 -38.65 -5.55 10.48
N ALA A 196 -38.76 -6.80 10.96
CA ALA A 196 -39.53 -7.84 10.30
C ALA A 196 -41.05 -7.63 10.39
N GLY A 197 -41.79 -7.93 9.32
CA GLY A 197 -43.25 -7.97 9.33
C GLY A 197 -43.88 -8.25 7.95
N GLY A 198 -45.14 -8.66 7.93
CA GLY A 198 -45.91 -8.82 6.68
C GLY A 198 -45.55 -10.05 5.84
N GLY A 199 -46.07 -10.09 4.61
CA GLY A 199 -45.79 -11.14 3.62
C GLY A 199 -44.50 -10.91 2.84
N THR A 200 -44.23 -11.76 1.85
CA THR A 200 -42.93 -11.89 1.14
C THR A 200 -43.08 -11.52 -0.35
N PRO A 201 -43.21 -10.23 -0.70
CA PRO A 201 -43.45 -9.78 -2.08
C PRO A 201 -42.19 -9.69 -2.95
N THR A 202 -41.39 -10.76 -3.00
CA THR A 202 -40.06 -10.79 -3.66
C THR A 202 -40.10 -10.38 -5.12
N THR A 203 -41.08 -10.86 -5.89
CA THR A 203 -41.18 -10.53 -7.32
C THR A 203 -41.43 -9.04 -7.55
N SER A 204 -42.33 -8.42 -6.78
CA SER A 204 -42.55 -6.99 -6.88
C SER A 204 -41.34 -6.18 -6.41
N ALA A 205 -40.61 -6.65 -5.40
CA ALA A 205 -39.40 -6.01 -4.92
C ALA A 205 -38.27 -6.03 -5.96
N LEU A 206 -38.06 -7.17 -6.63
CA LEU A 206 -37.10 -7.29 -7.73
C LEU A 206 -37.44 -6.38 -8.91
N GLY A 207 -38.73 -6.23 -9.23
CA GLY A 207 -39.16 -5.28 -10.25
C GLY A 207 -38.81 -3.82 -9.92
N GLN A 208 -38.92 -3.43 -8.64
CA GLN A 208 -38.50 -2.10 -8.20
C GLN A 208 -36.96 -1.96 -8.16
N ALA A 209 -36.24 -2.99 -7.70
CA ALA A 209 -34.78 -2.97 -7.71
C ALA A 209 -34.21 -2.82 -9.13
N ALA A 210 -34.80 -3.51 -10.11
CA ALA A 210 -34.46 -3.36 -11.52
C ALA A 210 -34.84 -1.98 -12.08
N ALA A 211 -35.83 -1.29 -11.51
CA ALA A 211 -36.15 0.09 -11.86
C ALA A 211 -35.14 1.08 -11.23
N ASP A 212 -34.73 0.85 -9.98
CA ASP A 212 -33.70 1.66 -9.30
C ASP A 212 -32.38 1.62 -10.09
N ILE A 213 -31.95 0.42 -10.54
CA ILE A 213 -30.76 0.24 -11.38
C ILE A 213 -30.87 1.01 -12.71
N ARG A 214 -32.04 0.94 -13.37
CA ARG A 214 -32.31 1.69 -14.61
C ARG A 214 -32.25 3.20 -14.41
N GLU A 215 -32.77 3.67 -13.29
CA GLU A 215 -32.81 5.09 -12.95
C GLU A 215 -31.41 5.64 -12.67
N TYR A 216 -30.57 4.87 -11.96
CA TYR A 216 -29.17 5.25 -11.73
C TYR A 216 -28.37 5.33 -13.03
N GLY A 217 -28.54 4.34 -13.92
CA GLY A 217 -28.00 4.37 -15.28
C GLY A 217 -26.48 4.35 -15.35
N SER A 218 -25.87 3.17 -15.18
CA SER A 218 -24.42 2.96 -15.22
C SER A 218 -24.00 2.07 -16.39
N ASP A 219 -22.77 2.26 -16.86
CA ASP A 219 -22.09 1.36 -17.83
C ASP A 219 -21.15 0.35 -17.13
N GLY A 220 -21.03 0.41 -15.79
CA GLY A 220 -20.29 -0.55 -14.98
C GLY A 220 -21.04 -1.86 -14.74
N GLU A 221 -20.35 -2.85 -14.18
CA GLU A 221 -20.97 -4.13 -13.79
C GLU A 221 -22.06 -3.87 -12.73
N GLN A 222 -23.28 -4.33 -13.00
CA GLN A 222 -24.43 -4.11 -12.12
C GLN A 222 -24.88 -5.43 -11.48
N ARG A 223 -25.04 -5.41 -10.15
CA ARG A 223 -25.46 -6.56 -9.35
C ARG A 223 -26.67 -6.22 -8.50
N ILE A 224 -27.67 -7.08 -8.54
CA ILE A 224 -28.74 -7.11 -7.53
C ILE A 224 -28.46 -8.28 -6.59
N VAL A 225 -28.30 -8.00 -5.31
CA VAL A 225 -28.08 -9.01 -4.27
C VAL A 225 -29.36 -9.20 -3.48
N LEU A 226 -30.12 -10.24 -3.83
CA LEU A 226 -31.36 -10.62 -3.15
C LEU A 226 -31.04 -11.50 -1.95
N LEU A 227 -31.48 -11.11 -0.76
CA LEU A 227 -31.44 -11.93 0.45
C LEU A 227 -32.85 -12.31 0.88
N THR A 228 -33.15 -13.60 0.98
CA THR A 228 -34.48 -14.11 1.40
C THR A 228 -34.40 -15.45 2.12
N ASP A 229 -35.36 -15.73 3.00
CA ASP A 229 -35.53 -17.02 3.69
C ASP A 229 -36.67 -17.89 3.11
N GLY A 230 -37.31 -17.48 2.00
CA GLY A 230 -38.50 -18.20 1.53
C GLY A 230 -39.00 -17.86 0.11
N ASP A 231 -40.10 -18.53 -0.25
CA ASP A 231 -40.82 -18.31 -1.51
C ASP A 231 -41.56 -16.96 -1.52
N THR A 232 -41.76 -16.43 -2.73
CA THR A 232 -42.63 -15.27 -2.95
C THR A 232 -44.10 -15.58 -2.64
N SER A 233 -44.78 -14.69 -1.92
CA SER A 233 -46.21 -14.81 -1.58
C SER A 233 -47.16 -14.28 -2.66
N CYS A 234 -46.65 -13.88 -3.84
CA CYS A 234 -47.39 -13.10 -4.85
C CYS A 234 -47.80 -13.88 -6.12
N GLY A 235 -47.82 -15.20 -6.04
CA GLY A 235 -48.53 -16.07 -7.00
C GLY A 235 -47.82 -16.40 -8.31
N ILE A 236 -46.71 -15.74 -8.64
CA ILE A 236 -45.79 -16.09 -9.74
C ILE A 236 -44.44 -16.44 -9.11
N SER A 237 -43.75 -17.45 -9.61
CA SER A 237 -42.43 -17.84 -9.09
C SER A 237 -41.38 -16.77 -9.39
N ILE A 238 -40.29 -16.75 -8.62
CA ILE A 238 -39.20 -15.79 -8.79
C ILE A 238 -38.53 -16.01 -10.14
N CYS A 239 -38.27 -17.26 -10.55
CA CYS A 239 -37.66 -17.55 -11.85
C CYS A 239 -38.55 -17.12 -13.03
N GLU A 240 -39.86 -17.41 -12.96
CA GLU A 240 -40.79 -16.99 -14.02
C GLU A 240 -40.84 -15.46 -14.14
N TYR A 241 -40.80 -14.76 -13.02
CA TYR A 241 -40.79 -13.30 -13.00
C TYR A 241 -39.50 -12.71 -13.61
N VAL A 242 -38.33 -13.22 -13.22
CA VAL A 242 -37.02 -12.72 -13.70
C VAL A 242 -36.81 -12.99 -15.19
N LYS A 243 -37.31 -14.12 -15.71
CA LYS A 243 -37.33 -14.41 -17.16
C LYS A 243 -38.34 -13.56 -17.94
N GLY A 244 -39.21 -12.84 -17.25
CA GLY A 244 -40.12 -11.88 -17.84
C GLY A 244 -39.45 -10.55 -18.18
N SER A 245 -40.25 -9.56 -18.58
CA SER A 245 -39.73 -8.29 -19.10
C SER A 245 -39.17 -7.34 -18.02
N ALA A 246 -39.20 -7.71 -16.74
CA ALA A 246 -38.77 -6.84 -15.65
C ALA A 246 -37.27 -6.53 -15.68
N PHE A 247 -36.48 -7.38 -16.33
CA PHE A 247 -35.03 -7.24 -16.52
C PHE A 247 -34.64 -6.89 -17.97
N ASP A 248 -35.61 -6.68 -18.86
CA ASP A 248 -35.34 -6.33 -20.26
C ASP A 248 -34.62 -4.97 -20.35
N GLY A 249 -33.55 -4.92 -21.14
CA GLY A 249 -32.84 -3.68 -21.45
C GLY A 249 -31.90 -3.16 -20.35
N ILE A 250 -31.59 -3.97 -19.34
CA ILE A 250 -30.50 -3.73 -18.38
C ILE A 250 -29.53 -4.90 -18.37
N ASP A 251 -28.24 -4.59 -18.23
CA ASP A 251 -27.17 -5.57 -18.06
C ASP A 251 -26.87 -5.73 -16.57
N VAL A 252 -27.67 -6.55 -15.87
CA VAL A 252 -27.60 -6.74 -14.42
C VAL A 252 -27.57 -8.24 -14.09
N ALA A 253 -26.70 -8.63 -13.18
CA ALA A 253 -26.64 -9.99 -12.64
C ALA A 253 -27.40 -10.06 -11.31
N LEU A 254 -28.34 -11.02 -11.19
CA LEU A 254 -29.04 -11.32 -9.95
C LEU A 254 -28.28 -12.39 -9.17
N TYR A 255 -27.75 -12.00 -8.01
CA TYR A 255 -27.23 -12.93 -7.02
C TYR A 255 -28.31 -13.16 -5.96
N SER A 256 -28.70 -14.43 -5.78
CA SER A 256 -29.72 -14.79 -4.79
C SER A 256 -29.09 -15.55 -3.63
N VAL A 257 -29.20 -14.98 -2.43
CA VAL A 257 -28.71 -15.54 -1.18
C VAL A 257 -29.90 -16.11 -0.41
N GLY A 258 -29.93 -17.45 -0.30
CA GLY A 258 -31.01 -18.17 0.35
C GLY A 258 -30.67 -18.52 1.79
N LEU A 259 -31.28 -17.84 2.76
CA LEU A 259 -31.08 -18.11 4.19
C LEU A 259 -31.93 -19.28 4.65
N GLN A 260 -31.30 -20.42 4.95
CA GLN A 260 -31.96 -21.66 5.37
C GLN A 260 -33.01 -22.17 4.36
N VAL A 261 -32.84 -21.79 3.10
CA VAL A 261 -33.74 -22.17 1.99
C VAL A 261 -33.35 -23.54 1.43
N SER A 262 -34.35 -24.38 1.13
CA SER A 262 -34.13 -25.69 0.52
C SER A 262 -35.27 -26.08 -0.43
N GLY A 263 -35.08 -27.18 -1.17
CA GLY A 263 -36.13 -27.76 -2.00
C GLY A 263 -36.49 -26.89 -3.21
N THR A 264 -37.79 -26.70 -3.44
CA THR A 264 -38.32 -26.02 -4.63
C THR A 264 -37.96 -24.53 -4.67
N THR A 265 -37.93 -23.86 -3.52
CA THR A 265 -37.53 -22.45 -3.40
C THR A 265 -36.08 -22.23 -3.82
N ALA A 266 -35.17 -23.10 -3.36
CA ALA A 266 -33.75 -23.03 -3.75
C ALA A 266 -33.58 -23.22 -5.28
N ALA A 267 -34.35 -24.13 -5.88
CA ALA A 267 -34.35 -24.33 -7.33
C ALA A 267 -34.91 -23.12 -8.10
N ASP A 268 -35.93 -22.44 -7.55
CA ASP A 268 -36.51 -21.23 -8.14
C ASP A 268 -35.54 -20.04 -8.07
N LEU A 269 -34.85 -19.85 -6.94
CA LEU A 269 -33.80 -18.83 -6.77
C LEU A 269 -32.61 -19.09 -7.72
N SER A 270 -32.12 -20.33 -7.79
CA SER A 270 -31.07 -20.73 -8.74
C SER A 270 -31.47 -20.44 -10.19
N CYS A 271 -32.67 -20.83 -10.58
CA CYS A 271 -33.20 -20.58 -11.92
C CYS A 271 -33.30 -19.09 -12.25
N ALA A 272 -33.67 -18.26 -11.26
CA ALA A 272 -33.75 -16.81 -11.41
C ALA A 272 -32.38 -16.17 -11.58
N ALA A 273 -31.39 -16.56 -10.76
CA ALA A 273 -30.02 -16.08 -10.87
C ALA A 273 -29.39 -16.43 -12.22
N ASP A 274 -29.52 -17.69 -12.65
CA ASP A 274 -29.00 -18.19 -13.93
C ASP A 274 -29.57 -17.41 -15.14
N ALA A 275 -30.83 -16.94 -15.05
CA ALA A 275 -31.49 -16.18 -16.12
C ALA A 275 -30.84 -14.81 -16.38
N THR A 276 -30.02 -14.33 -15.45
CA THR A 276 -29.35 -13.03 -15.48
C THR A 276 -27.82 -13.15 -15.43
N ASN A 277 -27.29 -14.37 -15.63
CA ASN A 277 -25.85 -14.65 -15.49
C ASN A 277 -25.28 -14.33 -14.09
N GLY A 278 -26.12 -14.38 -13.05
CA GLY A 278 -25.70 -14.32 -11.65
C GLY A 278 -25.58 -15.72 -11.02
N ALA A 279 -25.57 -15.79 -9.69
CA ALA A 279 -25.46 -17.07 -8.97
C ALA A 279 -26.44 -17.17 -7.79
N TYR A 280 -26.90 -18.39 -7.50
CA TYR A 280 -27.56 -18.72 -6.23
C TYR A 280 -26.55 -19.24 -5.22
N ILE A 281 -26.59 -18.67 -4.02
CA ILE A 281 -25.65 -18.97 -2.94
C ILE A 281 -26.46 -19.37 -1.69
N PRO A 282 -26.41 -20.64 -1.27
CA PRO A 282 -27.11 -21.08 -0.07
C PRO A 282 -26.38 -20.64 1.20
N ALA A 283 -27.11 -20.10 2.17
CA ALA A 283 -26.60 -19.74 3.48
C ALA A 283 -27.33 -20.54 4.57
N GLY A 284 -26.63 -21.47 5.23
CA GLY A 284 -27.25 -22.33 6.26
C GLY A 284 -27.26 -21.72 7.67
N ASP A 285 -26.34 -20.79 7.94
CA ASP A 285 -26.02 -20.24 9.26
C ASP A 285 -25.42 -18.82 9.13
N PRO A 286 -25.11 -18.12 10.25
CA PRO A 286 -24.59 -16.74 10.22
C PRO A 286 -23.28 -16.57 9.45
N GLY A 287 -22.30 -17.47 9.63
CA GLY A 287 -21.02 -17.38 8.93
C GLY A 287 -21.22 -17.57 7.43
N ALA A 288 -21.95 -18.62 7.05
CA ALA A 288 -22.27 -18.89 5.65
C ALA A 288 -23.08 -17.75 4.99
N LEU A 289 -23.81 -16.93 5.76
CA LEU A 289 -24.57 -15.79 5.24
C LEU A 289 -23.66 -14.59 4.93
N VAL A 290 -22.69 -14.31 5.81
CA VAL A 290 -21.63 -13.31 5.55
C VAL A 290 -20.86 -13.69 4.30
N ASP A 291 -20.44 -14.95 4.20
CA ASP A 291 -19.71 -15.48 3.06
C ASP A 291 -20.52 -15.37 1.76
N ALA A 292 -21.81 -15.71 1.83
CA ALA A 292 -22.69 -15.68 0.68
C ALA A 292 -22.93 -14.26 0.18
N LEU A 293 -23.05 -13.29 1.07
CA LEU A 293 -23.20 -11.90 0.67
C LEU A 293 -21.91 -11.32 0.12
N LEU A 294 -20.75 -11.64 0.69
CA LEU A 294 -19.46 -11.22 0.13
C LEU A 294 -19.26 -11.80 -1.27
N GLN A 295 -19.55 -13.10 -1.46
CA GLN A 295 -19.53 -13.72 -2.78
C GLN A 295 -20.53 -13.06 -3.75
N ALA A 296 -21.73 -12.71 -3.28
CA ALA A 296 -22.77 -12.07 -4.11
C ALA A 296 -22.40 -10.64 -4.53
N THR A 297 -21.79 -9.87 -3.63
CA THR A 297 -21.40 -8.48 -3.89
C THR A 297 -20.08 -8.39 -4.65
N GLY A 298 -19.30 -9.48 -4.70
CA GLY A 298 -17.93 -9.47 -5.22
C GLY A 298 -16.90 -9.01 -4.18
N GLY A 299 -17.29 -8.98 -2.90
CA GLY A 299 -16.38 -8.83 -1.78
C GLY A 299 -15.51 -10.07 -1.59
N VAL A 300 -14.33 -9.86 -1.04
CA VAL A 300 -13.36 -10.89 -0.70
C VAL A 300 -13.41 -11.09 0.81
N LEU A 301 -13.73 -12.30 1.27
CA LEU A 301 -13.57 -12.71 2.66
C LEU A 301 -12.09 -12.76 3.02
N ASP A 302 -11.71 -12.15 4.14
CA ASP A 302 -10.36 -12.12 4.69
C ASP A 302 -10.53 -11.96 6.23
N VAL A 303 -10.90 -13.05 6.89
CA VAL A 303 -11.33 -13.07 8.30
C VAL A 303 -10.19 -12.76 9.27
N ASP A 304 -8.96 -13.16 8.93
CA ASP A 304 -7.80 -12.81 9.73
C ASP A 304 -7.14 -11.48 9.32
N GLU A 305 -7.67 -10.80 8.30
CA GLU A 305 -7.26 -9.49 7.78
C GLU A 305 -5.80 -9.42 7.31
N ASP A 306 -5.22 -10.54 6.85
CA ASP A 306 -3.84 -10.57 6.36
C ASP A 306 -3.69 -10.13 4.89
N GLY A 307 -4.80 -9.91 4.18
CA GLY A 307 -4.83 -9.55 2.76
C GLY A 307 -4.86 -10.74 1.80
N LEU A 308 -5.08 -11.95 2.29
CA LEU A 308 -5.31 -13.17 1.52
C LEU A 308 -6.80 -13.56 1.60
N PRO A 309 -7.43 -13.93 0.48
CA PRO A 309 -8.81 -14.39 0.50
C PRO A 309 -9.00 -15.73 1.23
N ASP A 310 -9.91 -15.81 2.21
CA ASP A 310 -10.26 -17.06 2.93
C ASP A 310 -10.54 -18.25 1.97
N PRO A 311 -11.21 -18.07 0.81
CA PRO A 311 -11.45 -19.20 -0.10
C PRO A 311 -10.18 -19.79 -0.72
N TRP A 312 -9.11 -18.99 -0.85
CA TRP A 312 -7.79 -19.46 -1.31
C TRP A 312 -7.08 -20.27 -0.23
N GLU A 313 -7.39 -20.00 1.03
CA GLU A 313 -6.75 -20.59 2.19
C GLU A 313 -7.46 -21.85 2.68
N ASP A 314 -8.79 -21.86 2.76
CA ASP A 314 -9.52 -22.94 3.44
C ASP A 314 -10.08 -24.02 2.53
N SER A 315 -10.60 -23.61 1.37
CA SER A 315 -11.61 -24.44 0.68
C SER A 315 -11.19 -24.94 -0.69
N ARG A 316 -9.95 -24.64 -1.14
CA ARG A 316 -9.47 -24.95 -2.50
C ARG A 316 -10.49 -24.51 -3.57
N ARG A 317 -11.32 -23.51 -3.26
CA ARG A 317 -12.52 -23.20 -4.04
C ARG A 317 -12.16 -22.12 -5.04
N ASP A 318 -12.28 -22.46 -6.31
CA ASP A 318 -12.24 -21.49 -7.40
C ASP A 318 -13.46 -20.57 -7.27
N LEU A 319 -13.21 -19.28 -7.08
CA LEU A 319 -14.24 -18.26 -7.03
C LEU A 319 -14.75 -17.85 -8.43
N GLY A 320 -14.31 -18.54 -9.49
CA GLY A 320 -14.75 -18.30 -10.86
C GLY A 320 -13.97 -17.18 -11.57
N TYR A 321 -12.81 -16.79 -11.03
CA TYR A 321 -12.04 -15.61 -11.45
C TYR A 321 -10.81 -15.93 -12.32
N GLY A 322 -10.66 -17.18 -12.76
CA GLY A 322 -9.60 -17.58 -13.71
C GLY A 322 -8.19 -17.68 -13.11
N VAL A 323 -8.05 -17.58 -11.78
CA VAL A 323 -6.80 -17.80 -11.04
C VAL A 323 -7.05 -18.94 -10.06
N PHE A 324 -6.56 -20.14 -10.40
CA PHE A 324 -6.63 -21.31 -9.55
C PHE A 324 -5.49 -21.25 -8.54
N SER A 325 -5.73 -21.45 -7.24
CA SER A 325 -4.64 -21.86 -6.35
C SER A 325 -5.15 -22.84 -5.30
N THR A 326 -4.92 -24.12 -5.55
CA THR A 326 -4.88 -25.12 -4.46
C THR A 326 -3.57 -25.01 -3.67
N ALA A 327 -2.60 -24.24 -4.19
CA ALA A 327 -1.24 -24.18 -3.68
C ALA A 327 -1.16 -23.49 -2.31
N LEU A 328 -1.92 -22.42 -2.08
CA LEU A 328 -1.88 -21.70 -0.79
C LEU A 328 -2.41 -22.56 0.36
N HIS A 329 -3.59 -23.15 0.20
CA HIS A 329 -4.11 -24.17 1.10
C HIS A 329 -3.15 -25.37 1.27
N ASP A 330 -2.50 -25.83 0.19
CA ASP A 330 -1.52 -26.94 0.25
C ASP A 330 -0.25 -26.59 1.05
N LEU A 331 0.06 -25.29 1.22
CA LEU A 331 1.11 -24.82 2.13
C LEU A 331 0.66 -24.85 3.60
N GLY A 332 -0.65 -24.98 3.85
CA GLY A 332 -1.24 -24.97 5.18
C GLY A 332 -1.61 -23.57 5.69
N ALA A 333 -1.85 -22.63 4.78
CA ALA A 333 -2.53 -21.37 5.09
C ALA A 333 -4.00 -21.63 5.52
N GLY A 334 -4.62 -20.67 6.19
CA GLY A 334 -5.99 -20.79 6.69
C GLY A 334 -6.53 -19.47 7.23
N SER A 335 -7.82 -19.22 7.04
CA SER A 335 -8.47 -17.95 7.41
C SER A 335 -8.52 -17.63 8.92
N ASP A 336 -8.04 -18.56 9.75
CA ASP A 336 -8.07 -18.48 11.20
C ASP A 336 -6.80 -17.86 11.79
N LYS A 337 -5.77 -17.64 10.96
CA LYS A 337 -4.47 -17.13 11.38
C LYS A 337 -3.67 -16.57 10.21
N LYS A 338 -3.24 -15.32 10.38
CA LYS A 338 -2.50 -14.57 9.35
C LYS A 338 -1.33 -15.36 8.76
N ASP A 339 -1.22 -15.27 7.45
CA ASP A 339 -0.29 -15.99 6.59
C ASP A 339 0.54 -15.02 5.72
N VAL A 340 1.83 -15.35 5.59
CA VAL A 340 2.75 -14.68 4.66
C VAL A 340 3.47 -15.74 3.87
N VAL A 341 3.51 -15.60 2.56
CA VAL A 341 4.28 -16.52 1.72
C VAL A 341 5.49 -15.84 1.09
N LEU A 342 6.67 -16.44 1.30
CA LEU A 342 7.93 -16.03 0.70
C LEU A 342 8.41 -17.11 -0.28
N VAL A 343 8.32 -16.80 -1.57
CA VAL A 343 8.85 -17.63 -2.65
C VAL A 343 10.31 -17.25 -2.91
N VAL A 344 11.21 -18.20 -2.72
CA VAL A 344 12.66 -17.99 -2.78
C VAL A 344 13.25 -18.67 -4.01
N GLU A 345 13.95 -17.89 -4.82
CA GLU A 345 14.80 -18.37 -5.90
C GLU A 345 16.25 -17.99 -5.60
N ALA A 346 17.22 -18.83 -5.99
CA ALA A 346 18.63 -18.55 -5.72
C ALA A 346 19.51 -18.94 -6.90
N GLN A 347 20.57 -18.17 -7.13
CA GLN A 347 21.67 -18.64 -7.98
C GLN A 347 22.33 -19.87 -7.36
N LYS A 348 22.92 -20.68 -8.23
CA LYS A 348 23.58 -21.92 -7.80
C LYS A 348 24.66 -21.62 -6.76
N GLY A 349 24.49 -22.17 -5.56
CA GLY A 349 25.48 -22.09 -4.47
C GLY A 349 25.36 -20.86 -3.56
N VAL A 350 24.34 -20.02 -3.74
CA VAL A 350 24.07 -18.84 -2.89
C VAL A 350 22.73 -18.92 -2.16
N MET A 351 22.11 -20.09 -2.11
CA MET A 351 20.97 -20.31 -1.21
C MET A 351 21.40 -19.97 0.24
N PRO A 352 20.57 -19.23 1.01
CA PRO A 352 20.80 -19.01 2.44
C PRO A 352 21.04 -20.31 3.21
N ASN A 353 21.70 -20.20 4.37
CA ASN A 353 21.93 -21.35 5.24
C ASN A 353 20.59 -21.93 5.72
N GLU A 354 20.52 -23.24 5.97
CA GLU A 354 19.27 -23.92 6.35
C GLU A 354 18.63 -23.31 7.61
N ASP A 355 19.42 -22.98 8.63
CA ASP A 355 18.97 -22.34 9.88
C ASP A 355 18.35 -20.94 9.71
N VAL A 356 18.47 -20.32 8.53
CA VAL A 356 17.87 -19.00 8.25
C VAL A 356 16.35 -19.09 8.31
N TRP A 357 15.79 -20.14 7.71
CA TRP A 357 14.34 -20.26 7.54
C TRP A 357 13.63 -20.46 8.87
N GLU A 358 14.17 -21.34 9.73
CA GLU A 358 13.65 -21.55 11.08
C GLU A 358 13.65 -20.24 11.89
N ARG A 359 14.69 -19.42 11.77
CA ARG A 359 14.76 -18.12 12.47
C ARG A 359 13.69 -17.14 12.01
N LEU A 360 13.40 -17.09 10.72
CA LEU A 360 12.35 -16.24 10.18
C LEU A 360 10.97 -16.77 10.60
N VAL A 361 10.74 -18.07 10.48
CA VAL A 361 9.49 -18.72 10.91
C VAL A 361 9.25 -18.49 12.39
N ASP A 362 10.26 -18.67 13.24
CA ASP A 362 10.15 -18.43 14.70
C ASP A 362 9.85 -16.96 15.00
N ALA A 363 10.44 -16.02 14.27
CA ALA A 363 10.20 -14.59 14.45
C ALA A 363 8.74 -14.21 14.15
N PHE A 364 8.21 -14.67 13.01
CA PHE A 364 6.81 -14.44 12.64
C PHE A 364 5.85 -15.18 13.57
N ALA A 365 6.14 -16.43 13.95
CA ALA A 365 5.33 -17.19 14.90
C ALA A 365 5.30 -16.54 16.30
N ALA A 366 6.35 -15.81 16.67
CA ALA A 366 6.41 -15.05 17.91
C ALA A 366 5.86 -13.63 17.78
N ALA A 367 5.42 -13.17 16.61
CA ALA A 367 4.89 -11.81 16.42
C ALA A 367 3.69 -11.55 17.38
N PRO A 368 3.57 -10.35 17.98
CA PRO A 368 2.51 -10.02 18.94
C PRO A 368 1.19 -9.68 18.24
N VAL A 369 0.83 -10.45 17.22
CA VAL A 369 -0.35 -10.23 16.38
C VAL A 369 -1.42 -11.24 16.77
N ALA A 370 -2.62 -10.76 17.08
CA ALA A 370 -3.75 -11.62 17.47
C ALA A 370 -4.46 -12.16 16.23
N ASN A 371 -4.99 -13.37 16.35
CA ASN A 371 -5.72 -14.05 15.28
C ASN A 371 -7.14 -14.44 15.72
N PRO A 372 -8.06 -14.67 14.76
CA PRO A 372 -9.43 -15.15 15.01
C PRO A 372 -9.51 -16.42 15.86
N ASP A 373 -8.56 -17.35 15.72
CA ASP A 373 -8.49 -18.58 16.53
C ASP A 373 -8.08 -18.35 18.00
N GLY A 374 -7.75 -17.10 18.37
CA GLY A 374 -7.26 -16.71 19.69
C GLY A 374 -5.76 -16.98 19.91
N SER A 375 -5.06 -17.49 18.91
CA SER A 375 -3.59 -17.62 18.92
C SER A 375 -2.92 -16.27 18.62
N GLN A 376 -1.61 -16.23 18.82
CA GLN A 376 -0.76 -15.11 18.40
C GLN A 376 0.24 -15.55 17.33
N GLY A 377 0.79 -14.57 16.62
CA GLY A 377 1.83 -14.75 15.61
C GLY A 377 1.28 -14.92 14.21
N ILE A 378 2.19 -15.01 13.25
CA ILE A 378 1.91 -15.13 11.81
C ILE A 378 2.57 -16.42 11.32
N ARG A 379 1.91 -17.13 10.40
CA ARG A 379 2.49 -18.26 9.69
C ARG A 379 3.31 -17.76 8.51
N LEU A 380 4.63 -17.95 8.56
CA LEU A 380 5.50 -17.68 7.41
C LEU A 380 5.73 -18.97 6.61
N HIS A 381 5.22 -19.01 5.38
CA HIS A 381 5.46 -20.08 4.42
C HIS A 381 6.66 -19.77 3.55
N VAL A 382 7.70 -20.60 3.60
CA VAL A 382 8.90 -20.42 2.76
C VAL A 382 8.92 -21.47 1.65
N VAL A 383 8.74 -21.02 0.41
CA VAL A 383 8.70 -21.90 -0.77
C VAL A 383 9.97 -21.73 -1.59
N GLN A 384 10.86 -22.71 -1.56
CA GLN A 384 12.10 -22.67 -2.34
C GLN A 384 11.92 -23.27 -3.73
N LYS A 385 12.18 -22.50 -4.78
CA LYS A 385 12.16 -23.01 -6.16
C LYS A 385 13.30 -24.00 -6.39
N SER A 386 13.00 -25.13 -7.02
CA SER A 386 13.96 -26.21 -7.26
C SER A 386 14.98 -25.90 -8.36
N THR A 387 14.63 -24.98 -9.27
CA THR A 387 15.47 -24.59 -10.40
C THR A 387 16.31 -23.37 -9.99
N PRO A 388 17.65 -23.46 -10.00
CA PRO A 388 18.49 -22.33 -9.64
C PRO A 388 18.55 -21.29 -10.78
N LEU A 389 18.74 -20.04 -10.39
CA LEU A 389 19.06 -18.94 -11.32
C LEU A 389 20.40 -19.20 -12.02
N THR A 390 20.48 -18.82 -13.30
CA THR A 390 21.76 -18.75 -14.02
C THR A 390 22.61 -17.56 -13.55
N ALA A 391 23.89 -17.55 -13.94
CA ALA A 391 24.78 -16.42 -13.66
C ALA A 391 24.22 -15.12 -14.26
N GLU A 392 23.80 -15.18 -15.52
CA GLU A 392 23.25 -14.05 -16.28
C GLU A 392 21.96 -13.53 -15.65
N GLN A 393 21.06 -14.43 -15.23
CA GLN A 393 19.82 -14.05 -14.58
C GLN A 393 20.03 -13.31 -13.26
N GLY A 394 20.99 -13.73 -12.43
CA GLY A 394 21.25 -13.02 -11.18
C GLY A 394 22.00 -11.71 -11.36
N ASP A 395 22.82 -11.58 -12.41
CA ASP A 395 23.40 -10.29 -12.80
C ASP A 395 22.31 -9.32 -13.31
N GLU A 396 21.37 -9.80 -14.13
CA GLU A 396 20.22 -9.04 -14.60
C GLU A 396 19.35 -8.55 -13.43
N ILE A 397 18.97 -9.45 -12.51
CA ILE A 397 18.21 -9.11 -11.29
C ILE A 397 18.98 -8.08 -10.46
N GLY A 398 20.28 -8.30 -10.24
CA GLY A 398 21.12 -7.35 -9.49
C GLY A 398 21.16 -5.97 -10.15
N SER A 399 21.30 -5.92 -11.47
CA SER A 399 21.30 -4.69 -12.25
C SER A 399 19.96 -3.95 -12.18
N LEU A 400 18.84 -4.64 -12.42
CA LEU A 400 17.49 -4.06 -12.33
C LEU A 400 17.22 -3.49 -10.94
N ALA A 401 17.58 -4.26 -9.90
CA ALA A 401 17.49 -3.80 -8.52
C ALA A 401 18.37 -2.56 -8.27
N THR A 402 19.46 -2.31 -9.00
CA THR A 402 20.28 -1.09 -8.83
C THR A 402 19.73 0.19 -9.48
N GLN A 403 18.81 0.09 -10.45
CA GLN A 403 18.39 1.23 -11.28
C GLN A 403 17.60 2.29 -10.50
N ALA A 404 17.68 3.55 -10.93
CA ALA A 404 17.04 4.70 -10.26
C ALA A 404 15.51 4.60 -10.21
N ASP A 405 14.91 3.98 -11.23
CA ASP A 405 13.46 3.78 -11.32
C ASP A 405 13.00 2.52 -10.56
N ASN A 406 13.94 1.76 -9.97
CA ASN A 406 13.69 0.51 -9.24
C ASN A 406 12.75 -0.44 -10.00
N ASP A 407 13.16 -0.90 -11.18
CA ASP A 407 12.35 -1.81 -11.98
C ASP A 407 12.25 -3.20 -11.32
N TRP A 408 11.12 -3.46 -10.66
CA TRP A 408 10.80 -4.74 -10.01
C TRP A 408 9.98 -5.69 -10.88
N SER A 409 9.78 -5.38 -12.18
CA SER A 409 8.98 -6.20 -13.09
C SER A 409 9.47 -7.65 -13.20
N PHE A 410 10.79 -7.87 -13.03
CA PHE A 410 11.39 -9.20 -12.99
C PHE A 410 10.72 -10.10 -11.95
N ALA A 411 10.32 -9.58 -10.78
CA ALA A 411 9.71 -10.37 -9.73
C ALA A 411 8.39 -10.98 -10.19
N LEU A 412 7.55 -10.18 -10.85
CA LEU A 412 6.28 -10.66 -11.44
C LEU A 412 6.57 -11.73 -12.50
N GLU A 413 7.56 -11.53 -13.37
CA GLU A 413 7.92 -12.52 -14.39
C GLU A 413 8.44 -13.85 -13.80
N ARG A 414 9.01 -13.82 -12.58
CA ARG A 414 9.48 -15.04 -11.89
C ARG A 414 8.41 -15.76 -11.10
N LEU A 415 7.34 -15.08 -10.72
CA LEU A 415 6.17 -15.69 -10.10
C LEU A 415 5.22 -16.25 -11.16
N SER A 416 4.60 -17.40 -10.89
CA SER A 416 3.46 -17.87 -11.69
C SER A 416 2.31 -16.85 -11.62
N THR A 417 1.36 -16.91 -12.55
CA THR A 417 0.16 -16.06 -12.49
C THR A 417 -0.54 -16.15 -11.14
N ASP A 418 -0.58 -17.35 -10.56
CA ASP A 418 -1.19 -17.59 -9.24
C ASP A 418 -0.34 -16.99 -8.12
N GLU A 419 0.98 -17.25 -8.11
CA GLU A 419 1.91 -16.78 -7.07
C GLU A 419 1.92 -15.23 -6.97
N ARG A 420 1.73 -14.51 -8.08
CA ARG A 420 1.67 -13.02 -8.09
C ARG A 420 0.56 -12.46 -7.18
N GLY A 421 -0.50 -13.23 -6.96
CA GLY A 421 -1.63 -12.81 -6.13
C GLY A 421 -1.35 -12.86 -4.63
N TRP A 422 -0.47 -13.76 -4.17
CA TRP A 422 -0.34 -14.08 -2.73
C TRP A 422 1.11 -14.21 -2.22
N ALA A 423 2.13 -14.24 -3.08
CA ALA A 423 3.52 -14.42 -2.65
C ALA A 423 4.33 -13.12 -2.64
N HIS A 424 5.27 -13.00 -1.70
CA HIS A 424 6.47 -12.19 -1.86
C HIS A 424 7.52 -13.02 -2.59
N TYR A 425 8.29 -12.37 -3.47
CA TYR A 425 9.41 -12.96 -4.19
C TYR A 425 10.73 -12.51 -3.60
N MET A 426 11.63 -13.47 -3.39
CA MET A 426 13.00 -13.24 -2.99
C MET A 426 13.97 -13.89 -3.98
N ALA A 427 14.91 -13.10 -4.48
CA ALA A 427 16.08 -13.61 -5.21
C ALA A 427 17.34 -13.54 -4.35
N SER A 428 18.01 -14.68 -4.14
CA SER A 428 19.38 -14.72 -3.62
C SER A 428 20.38 -14.80 -4.76
N ILE A 429 21.18 -13.75 -4.92
CA ILE A 429 22.12 -13.60 -6.02
C ILE A 429 23.56 -13.45 -5.52
N HIS A 430 24.49 -13.59 -6.46
CA HIS A 430 25.89 -13.25 -6.37
C HIS A 430 26.25 -12.59 -7.69
N SER A 431 26.06 -11.27 -7.72
CA SER A 431 26.37 -10.43 -8.86
C SER A 431 27.58 -9.58 -8.57
N ALA A 432 28.45 -9.43 -9.57
CA ALA A 432 29.56 -8.48 -9.53
C ALA A 432 29.11 -7.03 -9.78
N GLN A 433 27.87 -6.84 -10.26
CA GLN A 433 27.31 -5.56 -10.67
C GLN A 433 26.48 -4.90 -9.55
N ALA A 434 26.04 -5.70 -8.56
CA ALA A 434 25.24 -5.25 -7.43
C ALA A 434 26.07 -5.19 -6.13
N ASP A 435 26.42 -3.98 -5.68
CA ASP A 435 27.16 -3.76 -4.43
C ASP A 435 26.25 -3.38 -3.25
N PHE A 436 25.22 -4.20 -3.01
CA PHE A 436 24.31 -4.07 -1.87
C PHE A 436 24.11 -5.43 -1.20
N LYS A 437 23.86 -5.47 0.10
CA LYS A 437 23.59 -6.74 0.80
C LYS A 437 22.15 -7.20 0.66
N GLY A 438 21.23 -6.25 0.67
CA GLY A 438 19.82 -6.44 0.42
C GLY A 438 19.27 -5.19 -0.25
N ARG A 439 18.21 -5.38 -1.03
CA ARG A 439 17.37 -4.31 -1.55
C ARG A 439 15.97 -4.85 -1.77
N ALA A 440 14.97 -4.07 -1.43
CA ALA A 440 13.57 -4.43 -1.59
C ALA A 440 12.75 -3.33 -2.23
N GLN A 441 11.63 -3.76 -2.82
CA GLN A 441 10.56 -2.89 -3.25
C GLN A 441 9.87 -2.33 -2.01
N ALA A 442 9.95 -1.03 -1.80
CA ALA A 442 9.16 -0.38 -0.76
C ALA A 442 7.67 -0.60 -1.03
N ARG A 443 6.94 -1.13 -0.04
CA ARG A 443 5.50 -1.48 -0.14
C ARG A 443 5.19 -2.30 -1.39
N GLY A 444 5.66 -3.54 -1.39
CA GLY A 444 5.59 -4.39 -2.56
C GLY A 444 5.93 -5.84 -2.27
N GLN A 445 6.28 -6.57 -3.33
CA GLN A 445 6.42 -8.03 -3.26
C GLN A 445 7.86 -8.50 -3.40
N ALA A 446 8.78 -7.67 -3.85
CA ALA A 446 10.07 -8.12 -4.35
C ALA A 446 11.23 -7.72 -3.43
N LEU A 447 12.09 -8.68 -3.10
CA LEU A 447 13.39 -8.41 -2.50
C LEU A 447 14.52 -9.19 -3.16
N VAL A 448 15.72 -8.63 -3.10
CA VAL A 448 16.95 -9.22 -3.63
C VAL A 448 18.02 -9.14 -2.56
N VAL A 449 18.72 -10.25 -2.33
CA VAL A 449 19.87 -10.29 -1.42
C VAL A 449 21.13 -10.69 -2.18
N ASN A 450 22.23 -10.03 -1.85
CA ASN A 450 23.58 -10.37 -2.31
C ASN A 450 24.53 -10.36 -1.11
N PHE A 451 24.58 -11.48 -0.39
CA PHE A 451 25.41 -11.60 0.82
C PHE A 451 26.92 -11.51 0.56
N CYS A 452 27.33 -11.47 -0.70
CA CYS A 452 28.70 -11.38 -1.14
C CYS A 452 29.06 -10.01 -1.74
N ALA A 453 28.17 -9.01 -1.65
CA ALA A 453 28.49 -7.63 -1.99
C ALA A 453 29.75 -7.12 -1.27
N GLY A 454 30.55 -6.30 -1.96
CA GLY A 454 31.87 -5.84 -1.52
C GLY A 454 33.00 -6.87 -1.61
N GLU A 455 32.70 -8.14 -1.89
CA GLU A 455 33.68 -9.23 -2.02
C GLU A 455 33.71 -9.83 -3.44
N SER A 456 33.20 -9.08 -4.43
CA SER A 456 33.18 -9.41 -5.85
C SER A 456 34.60 -9.62 -6.40
N GLY A 457 35.11 -10.84 -6.22
CA GLY A 457 36.47 -11.25 -6.60
C GLY A 457 37.21 -12.12 -5.59
N LYS A 458 36.68 -12.31 -4.37
CA LYS A 458 37.35 -13.09 -3.31
C LYS A 458 36.64 -14.40 -2.96
N GLY A 459 36.84 -15.42 -3.79
CA GLY A 459 36.58 -16.82 -3.43
C GLY A 459 35.24 -17.39 -3.89
N THR A 460 34.91 -18.58 -3.42
CA THR A 460 33.66 -19.28 -3.76
C THR A 460 32.47 -18.64 -3.03
N PRO A 461 31.25 -18.63 -3.60
CA PRO A 461 30.06 -18.02 -2.98
C PRO A 461 29.78 -18.48 -1.53
N GLN A 462 30.18 -19.70 -1.19
CA GLN A 462 30.07 -20.26 0.16
C GLN A 462 30.91 -19.53 1.23
N LYS A 463 31.96 -18.79 0.84
CA LYS A 463 32.88 -18.12 1.78
C LYS A 463 32.45 -16.70 2.16
N CYS A 464 31.74 -15.99 1.28
CA CYS A 464 31.39 -14.59 1.49
C CYS A 464 30.02 -14.38 2.15
N ARG A 465 29.13 -15.38 2.11
CA ARG A 465 27.72 -15.25 2.53
C ARG A 465 27.45 -14.98 4.03
N GLY A 466 28.45 -15.00 4.91
CA GLY A 466 28.27 -14.70 6.35
C GLY A 466 27.53 -15.79 7.16
N SER A 467 27.14 -15.45 8.41
CA SER A 467 26.43 -16.36 9.33
C SER A 467 24.93 -16.39 9.06
N ALA A 468 24.25 -17.50 9.38
CA ALA A 468 22.79 -17.64 9.24
C ALA A 468 22.02 -16.53 9.94
N LYS A 469 22.47 -16.14 11.14
CA LYS A 469 21.91 -15.02 11.90
C LYS A 469 21.95 -13.70 11.12
N LYS A 470 23.09 -13.34 10.50
CA LYS A 470 23.19 -12.13 9.68
C LYS A 470 22.34 -12.22 8.41
N GLN A 471 22.29 -13.40 7.79
CA GLN A 471 21.44 -13.62 6.61
C GLN A 471 19.96 -13.42 6.95
N ALA A 472 19.49 -14.00 8.05
CA ALA A 472 18.12 -13.85 8.53
C ALA A 472 17.78 -12.38 8.83
N ALA A 473 18.68 -11.64 9.50
CA ALA A 473 18.43 -10.23 9.77
C ALA A 473 18.34 -9.37 8.51
N VAL A 474 19.18 -9.62 7.49
CA VAL A 474 19.08 -8.92 6.20
C VAL A 474 17.77 -9.29 5.49
N ILE A 475 17.41 -10.58 5.43
CA ILE A 475 16.17 -10.99 4.76
C ILE A 475 14.95 -10.40 5.47
N MET A 476 14.91 -10.43 6.80
CA MET A 476 13.86 -9.81 7.59
C MET A 476 13.82 -8.29 7.36
N HIS A 477 14.97 -7.61 7.32
CA HIS A 477 15.03 -6.17 7.02
C HIS A 477 14.42 -5.83 5.65
N GLU A 478 14.85 -6.55 4.60
CA GLU A 478 14.32 -6.35 3.25
C GLU A 478 12.83 -6.70 3.14
N LEU A 479 12.38 -7.75 3.83
CA LEU A 479 10.97 -8.10 3.90
C LEU A 479 10.15 -7.03 4.65
N GLY A 480 10.76 -6.33 5.61
CA GLY A 480 10.12 -5.21 6.30
C GLY A 480 9.79 -4.06 5.34
N HIS A 481 10.66 -3.78 4.37
CA HIS A 481 10.36 -2.80 3.33
C HIS A 481 9.19 -3.20 2.43
N ASN A 482 9.06 -4.49 2.09
CA ASN A 482 7.88 -5.00 1.38
C ASN A 482 6.59 -4.70 2.17
N PHE A 483 6.65 -4.80 3.49
CA PHE A 483 5.53 -4.49 4.40
C PHE A 483 5.33 -3.00 4.67
N GLY A 484 6.15 -2.15 4.04
CA GLY A 484 6.07 -0.70 4.18
C GLY A 484 6.80 -0.10 5.37
N LEU A 485 7.62 -0.88 6.07
CA LEU A 485 8.52 -0.36 7.09
C LEU A 485 9.65 0.44 6.44
N GLN A 486 10.02 1.53 7.10
CA GLN A 486 11.23 2.28 6.84
C GLN A 486 12.22 2.05 7.98
N HIS A 487 13.43 2.57 7.80
CA HIS A 487 14.37 2.67 8.91
C HIS A 487 13.73 3.54 9.98
N GLY A 488 13.65 3.06 11.22
CA GLY A 488 13.04 3.78 12.35
C GLY A 488 11.53 3.68 12.55
N GLY A 489 10.79 2.94 11.72
CA GLY A 489 9.34 2.70 11.85
C GLY A 489 8.56 2.99 10.56
N VAL A 490 7.36 3.55 10.68
CA VAL A 490 6.48 3.88 9.52
C VAL A 490 6.04 5.33 9.55
N VAL A 491 6.89 6.30 9.19
CA VAL A 491 6.41 7.66 8.87
C VAL A 491 7.37 8.40 7.94
N GLU A 492 6.89 8.79 6.76
CA GLU A 492 7.43 9.96 6.04
C GLU A 492 7.25 11.20 6.92
N GLY A 493 8.33 11.74 7.48
CA GLY A 493 8.34 13.08 8.07
C GLY A 493 8.28 13.20 9.60
N GLU A 494 8.31 12.10 10.38
CA GLU A 494 8.42 12.19 11.84
C GLU A 494 9.86 12.05 12.34
N CYS A 495 10.64 13.10 12.12
CA CYS A 495 11.80 13.40 12.98
C CYS A 495 11.64 14.82 13.52
N PRO A 496 10.89 15.01 14.62
CA PRO A 496 10.76 16.31 15.25
C PRO A 496 12.14 16.85 15.64
N GLY A 497 12.63 17.83 14.87
CA GLY A 497 13.94 18.44 15.08
C GLY A 497 14.97 18.17 13.98
N ALA A 498 14.73 17.24 13.05
CA ALA A 498 15.60 17.08 11.88
C ALA A 498 15.37 18.19 10.85
N SER A 499 16.45 18.71 10.26
CA SER A 499 16.36 19.79 9.28
C SER A 499 16.00 19.36 7.85
N THR A 500 16.07 18.06 7.52
CA THR A 500 15.78 17.49 6.18
C THR A 500 15.29 16.03 6.26
N ASP A 501 14.65 15.54 5.19
CA ASP A 501 14.19 14.14 5.07
C ASP A 501 15.37 13.16 5.06
N LEU A 502 16.47 13.50 4.38
CA LEU A 502 17.69 12.68 4.36
C LEU A 502 18.31 12.54 5.75
N ALA A 503 18.31 13.62 6.53
CA ALA A 503 18.76 13.57 7.92
C ALA A 503 17.82 12.66 8.73
N CYS A 504 16.50 12.79 8.55
CA CYS A 504 15.53 11.95 9.22
C CYS A 504 15.73 10.45 8.95
N GLU A 505 15.95 10.05 7.69
CA GLU A 505 16.23 8.65 7.34
C GLU A 505 17.53 8.12 7.97
N ALA A 506 18.60 8.93 7.96
CA ALA A 506 19.90 8.55 8.51
C ALA A 506 19.84 8.36 10.04
N PHE A 507 19.19 9.28 10.76
CA PHE A 507 18.99 9.18 12.21
C PHE A 507 18.12 7.98 12.58
N ASN A 508 17.00 7.84 11.86
CA ASN A 508 16.03 6.80 12.13
C ASN A 508 16.61 5.38 12.00
N ALA A 509 17.64 5.19 11.18
CA ALA A 509 18.31 3.92 10.98
C ALA A 509 19.17 3.43 12.16
N HIS A 510 19.52 4.32 13.10
CA HIS A 510 20.44 4.02 14.20
C HIS A 510 19.86 4.33 15.60
N LYS A 511 18.57 4.68 15.68
CA LYS A 511 17.88 5.00 16.94
C LYS A 511 18.04 3.89 18.00
N PRO A 512 18.66 4.16 19.16
CA PRO A 512 18.86 3.16 20.20
C PRO A 512 17.57 2.56 20.76
N ASN A 513 16.49 3.36 20.77
CA ASN A 513 15.17 2.98 21.26
C ASN A 513 14.23 2.41 20.19
N TYR A 514 14.73 2.15 18.97
CA TYR A 514 14.00 1.41 17.95
C TYR A 514 14.61 0.01 17.80
N LEU A 515 14.07 -0.93 18.58
CA LEU A 515 14.57 -2.29 18.71
C LEU A 515 14.01 -3.18 17.60
N SER A 516 14.43 -2.92 16.37
CA SER A 516 13.97 -3.60 15.16
C SER A 516 15.17 -4.00 14.29
N VAL A 517 15.04 -5.07 13.50
CA VAL A 517 15.99 -5.31 12.41
C VAL A 517 15.95 -4.23 11.34
N MET A 518 14.92 -3.39 11.30
CA MET A 518 14.87 -2.18 10.46
C MET A 518 15.84 -1.08 10.93
N ASN A 519 16.50 -1.26 12.08
CA ASN A 519 17.66 -0.47 12.48
C ASN A 519 18.96 -1.19 12.08
N TYR A 520 19.84 -0.44 11.40
CA TYR A 520 21.06 -0.97 10.81
C TYR A 520 22.07 -1.50 11.82
N ASP A 521 22.11 -0.98 13.05
CA ASP A 521 23.00 -1.53 14.08
C ASP A 521 22.58 -2.96 14.46
N TYR A 522 21.27 -3.20 14.63
CA TYR A 522 20.75 -4.54 14.91
C TYR A 522 20.87 -5.46 13.69
N MET A 523 20.54 -4.98 12.48
CA MET A 523 20.73 -5.73 11.24
C MET A 523 22.19 -6.16 11.03
N ASN A 524 23.15 -5.24 11.20
CA ASN A 524 24.57 -5.52 11.00
C ASN A 524 25.17 -6.44 12.08
N HIS A 525 24.61 -6.40 13.30
CA HIS A 525 24.89 -7.38 14.35
C HIS A 525 24.20 -8.73 14.10
N GLY A 526 23.18 -8.75 13.24
CA GLY A 526 22.42 -9.92 12.82
C GLY A 526 21.26 -10.29 13.76
N GLU A 527 21.02 -9.55 14.84
CA GLU A 527 19.86 -9.73 15.72
C GLU A 527 19.76 -8.57 16.71
N ILE A 528 18.57 -8.45 17.32
CA ILE A 528 18.36 -7.71 18.55
C ILE A 528 18.83 -8.57 19.73
N PRO A 529 19.82 -8.13 20.52
CA PRO A 529 20.37 -8.92 21.63
C PRO A 529 19.33 -9.38 22.65
N GLY A 530 19.07 -10.69 22.68
CA GLY A 530 18.13 -11.31 23.60
C GLY A 530 16.72 -11.54 23.04
N ALA A 531 16.38 -10.92 21.90
CA ALA A 531 15.12 -11.15 21.18
C ALA A 531 15.31 -11.90 19.85
N GLY A 532 16.52 -11.94 19.29
CA GLY A 532 16.75 -12.60 18.01
C GLY A 532 16.44 -11.67 16.82
N VAL A 533 16.06 -12.26 15.69
CA VAL A 533 15.61 -11.51 14.51
C VAL A 533 14.15 -11.17 14.75
N ASP A 534 13.80 -9.90 14.82
CA ASP A 534 12.44 -9.44 15.10
C ASP A 534 12.24 -8.03 14.56
N TYR A 535 11.00 -7.67 14.23
CA TYR A 535 10.62 -6.26 14.12
C TYR A 535 10.29 -5.73 15.52
N SER A 536 10.27 -4.41 15.68
CA SER A 536 9.97 -3.84 16.98
C SER A 536 8.53 -4.16 17.37
N ARG A 537 8.34 -4.54 18.64
CA ARG A 537 7.04 -4.72 19.30
C ARG A 537 6.85 -3.75 20.47
N TRP A 538 7.68 -2.71 20.52
CA TRP A 538 7.79 -1.83 21.66
C TRP A 538 7.69 -0.37 21.21
N GLY A 539 6.50 0.18 21.34
CA GLY A 539 6.21 1.57 21.05
C GLY A 539 6.30 2.51 22.27
N PRO A 540 5.78 3.73 22.12
CA PRO A 540 5.67 4.69 23.20
C PRO A 540 4.88 4.11 24.39
N GLY A 541 5.34 4.34 25.62
CA GLY A 541 4.71 3.82 26.83
C GLY A 541 5.30 2.49 27.34
N VAL A 542 6.14 1.83 26.54
CA VAL A 542 6.91 0.65 26.95
C VAL A 542 8.41 0.97 26.99
N VAL A 543 8.88 1.67 25.96
CA VAL A 543 10.25 2.18 25.83
C VAL A 543 10.23 3.70 25.98
N TYR A 544 11.26 4.27 26.61
CA TYR A 544 11.36 5.72 26.75
C TYR A 544 11.68 6.40 25.40
N THR A 545 11.01 7.52 25.14
CA THR A 545 11.49 8.52 24.17
C THR A 545 12.83 9.08 24.65
N LEU A 546 13.81 9.15 23.76
CA LEU A 546 15.13 9.68 24.06
C LEU A 546 15.24 11.09 23.46
N ASN A 547 15.55 12.08 24.28
CA ASN A 547 15.78 13.45 23.84
C ASN A 547 17.26 13.77 24.02
N GLU A 548 18.01 13.91 22.94
CA GLU A 548 19.46 14.14 22.95
C GLU A 548 19.88 15.49 23.54
N LEU A 549 18.93 16.40 23.78
CA LEU A 549 19.16 17.63 24.53
C LEU A 549 18.95 17.44 26.04
N ASN A 550 18.32 16.34 26.46
CA ASN A 550 17.93 16.09 27.84
C ASN A 550 17.73 14.58 28.12
N LEU A 551 18.80 13.80 27.98
CA LEU A 551 18.86 12.36 28.25
C LEU A 551 18.92 12.11 29.76
N ASN A 552 18.25 11.04 30.20
CA ASN A 552 18.32 10.58 31.57
C ASN A 552 19.16 9.30 31.64
N GLU A 553 20.36 9.40 32.17
CA GLU A 553 21.29 8.28 32.31
C GLU A 553 21.06 7.45 33.56
N THR A 554 20.27 7.96 34.51
CA THR A 554 19.97 7.26 35.77
C THR A 554 18.99 6.11 35.59
N VAL A 555 18.30 6.09 34.45
CA VAL A 555 17.36 5.04 34.04
C VAL A 555 17.91 4.27 32.85
N GLY A 556 17.31 3.09 32.61
CA GLY A 556 17.57 2.33 31.40
C GLY A 556 16.63 2.71 30.27
N LEU A 557 16.57 1.84 29.26
CA LEU A 557 15.71 2.03 28.09
C LEU A 557 14.22 1.82 28.39
N TRP A 558 13.92 0.98 29.39
CA TRP A 558 12.58 0.44 29.63
C TRP A 558 11.80 1.23 30.69
N MET A 559 10.51 1.44 30.43
CA MET A 559 9.56 1.92 31.44
C MET A 559 9.30 0.82 32.49
N SER A 560 8.97 1.23 33.73
CA SER A 560 8.81 0.29 34.85
C SER A 560 7.71 -0.75 34.56
N GLY A 561 8.06 -2.04 34.67
CA GLY A 561 7.13 -3.15 34.45
C GLY A 561 6.96 -3.58 32.99
N ALA A 562 7.68 -2.97 32.05
CA ALA A 562 7.70 -3.36 30.64
C ALA A 562 8.19 -4.81 30.47
N ASP A 563 7.48 -5.57 29.63
CA ASP A 563 8.01 -6.83 29.11
C ASP A 563 9.12 -6.51 28.10
N THR A 564 10.33 -6.95 28.42
CA THR A 564 11.49 -6.70 27.57
C THR A 564 11.66 -7.75 26.49
N GLY A 565 10.80 -8.78 26.42
CA GLY A 565 10.90 -9.88 25.44
C GLY A 565 12.28 -10.52 25.42
N GLY A 566 12.96 -10.60 26.57
CA GLY A 566 14.33 -11.11 26.67
C GLY A 566 15.45 -10.13 26.27
N VAL A 567 15.14 -8.96 25.70
CA VAL A 567 16.12 -7.94 25.33
C VAL A 567 16.91 -7.48 26.55
N ASN A 568 18.23 -7.64 26.48
CA ASN A 568 19.14 -7.38 27.60
C ASN A 568 20.30 -6.45 27.24
N LYS A 569 20.43 -6.07 25.96
CA LYS A 569 21.38 -5.06 25.51
C LYS A 569 20.72 -4.08 24.57
N VAL A 570 21.20 -2.84 24.61
CA VAL A 570 20.90 -1.78 23.64
C VAL A 570 22.19 -1.35 22.95
N LEU A 571 22.06 -0.96 21.68
CA LEU A 571 23.13 -0.41 20.86
C LEU A 571 22.92 1.09 20.68
N TYR A 572 23.98 1.89 20.80
CA TYR A 572 23.97 3.32 20.55
C TYR A 572 25.38 3.80 20.23
N HIS A 573 25.54 4.94 19.58
CA HIS A 573 26.85 5.51 19.23
C HIS A 573 27.26 6.60 20.22
N CYS A 574 28.54 6.75 20.48
CA CYS A 574 29.06 7.94 21.19
C CYS A 574 29.39 9.05 20.18
N GLU A 575 29.64 10.28 20.65
CA GLU A 575 30.02 11.42 19.78
C GLU A 575 31.35 11.20 19.00
N ASP A 576 32.20 10.29 19.48
CA ASP A 576 33.42 9.86 18.78
C ASP A 576 33.16 8.87 17.62
N GLY A 577 31.90 8.45 17.44
CA GLY A 577 31.43 7.49 16.45
C GLY A 577 31.59 6.02 16.86
N ASN A 578 32.02 5.74 18.09
CA ASN A 578 32.15 4.36 18.56
C ASN A 578 30.78 3.80 18.98
N LEU A 579 30.44 2.64 18.44
CA LEU A 579 29.25 1.90 18.84
C LEU A 579 29.45 1.26 20.22
N GLN A 580 28.52 1.54 21.12
CA GLN A 580 28.39 0.94 22.44
C GLN A 580 27.37 -0.20 22.45
N ARG A 581 27.62 -1.17 23.33
CA ARG A 581 26.70 -2.27 23.61
C ARG A 581 26.57 -2.48 25.11
N VAL A 582 25.54 -1.88 25.70
CA VAL A 582 25.36 -1.81 27.16
C VAL A 582 24.12 -2.55 27.61
N ASN A 583 23.97 -2.77 28.92
CA ASN A 583 22.74 -3.33 29.48
C ASN A 583 21.58 -2.37 29.19
N SER A 584 20.48 -2.89 28.64
CA SER A 584 19.28 -2.07 28.40
C SER A 584 18.50 -1.76 29.69
N LYS A 585 18.79 -2.48 30.78
CA LYS A 585 18.18 -2.32 32.09
C LYS A 585 19.11 -1.57 33.06
N GLY A 586 18.55 -0.61 33.79
CA GLY A 586 19.30 0.24 34.72
C GLY A 586 20.07 1.34 34.01
N ALA A 587 20.82 2.14 34.78
CA ALA A 587 21.51 3.34 34.30
C ALA A 587 22.40 3.10 33.05
N ILE A 588 22.31 4.01 32.08
CA ILE A 588 23.03 3.97 30.79
C ILE A 588 23.81 5.29 30.64
N ASN A 589 25.10 5.19 30.36
CA ASN A 589 26.00 6.33 30.15
C ASN A 589 25.89 6.82 28.70
N TRP A 590 24.85 7.59 28.40
CA TRP A 590 24.49 7.98 27.05
C TRP A 590 25.55 8.87 26.39
N ASP A 591 26.21 9.74 27.15
CA ASP A 591 27.27 10.61 26.61
C ASP A 591 28.66 9.94 26.56
N CYS A 592 28.76 8.70 27.02
CA CYS A 592 30.00 7.93 27.08
C CYS A 592 31.10 8.60 27.91
N SER A 593 30.73 9.44 28.87
CA SER A 593 31.68 10.12 29.74
C SER A 593 32.49 9.14 30.60
N ASP A 594 33.80 9.37 30.67
CA ASP A 594 34.72 8.63 31.54
C ASP A 594 34.89 9.37 32.87
N GLU A 595 33.79 9.57 33.61
CA GLU A 595 33.86 10.26 34.90
C GLU A 595 34.44 9.36 36.00
N TRP A 596 35.36 9.95 36.77
CA TRP A 596 36.18 9.22 37.75
C TRP A 596 35.36 8.71 38.94
N PHE A 597 34.19 9.30 39.20
CA PHE A 597 33.31 8.96 40.31
C PHE A 597 31.98 8.36 39.81
N PRO A 598 31.53 7.21 40.36
CA PRO A 598 30.32 6.52 39.89
C PRO A 598 29.00 7.30 40.02
N TRP A 599 28.93 8.34 40.86
CA TRP A 599 27.75 9.19 41.03
C TRP A 599 27.74 10.42 40.12
N GLU A 600 28.86 10.70 39.44
CA GLU A 600 28.94 11.72 38.40
C GLU A 600 28.70 11.05 37.03
N LYS A 601 29.07 9.77 36.88
CA LYS A 601 28.91 8.97 35.66
C LYS A 601 27.47 8.80 35.09
N TYR A 602 26.42 9.01 35.89
CA TYR A 602 25.05 8.85 35.44
C TYR A 602 24.24 10.06 35.87
N GLN A 603 23.96 10.96 34.94
CA GLN A 603 23.28 12.22 35.22
C GLN A 603 21.91 12.30 34.54
N ASP A 604 21.05 13.16 35.06
CA ASP A 604 19.78 13.52 34.41
C ASP A 604 19.95 14.86 33.69
N GLY A 605 19.37 14.97 32.49
CA GLY A 605 19.49 16.16 31.64
C GLY A 605 20.81 16.25 30.87
N VAL A 606 21.40 15.12 30.52
CA VAL A 606 22.63 15.05 29.70
C VAL A 606 22.31 15.36 28.25
N SER A 607 23.18 16.12 27.58
CA SER A 607 23.04 16.36 26.16
C SER A 607 24.16 15.70 25.38
N ALA A 608 23.83 14.66 24.61
CA ALA A 608 24.75 13.91 23.77
C ALA A 608 24.03 13.42 22.52
N ASN A 609 24.76 13.34 21.41
CA ASN A 609 24.28 12.62 20.25
C ASN A 609 24.60 11.12 20.42
N ILE A 610 23.56 10.28 20.35
CA ILE A 610 23.60 8.85 20.61
C ILE A 610 23.32 7.98 19.37
N ASP A 611 23.13 8.61 18.21
CA ASP A 611 22.85 7.97 16.92
C ASP A 611 23.84 8.38 15.80
N LEU A 612 24.85 9.19 16.13
CA LEU A 612 25.86 9.71 15.21
C LEU A 612 26.73 8.58 14.67
N VAL A 613 26.36 8.11 13.48
CA VAL A 613 27.26 7.31 12.65
C VAL A 613 28.14 8.25 11.83
N ARG A 614 29.44 7.98 11.80
CA ARG A 614 30.35 8.54 10.77
C ARG A 614 30.58 7.46 9.73
N PRO A 615 29.78 7.36 8.66
CA PRO A 615 29.95 6.27 7.73
C PRO A 615 31.33 6.36 7.04
N PRO A 616 32.05 5.25 6.87
CA PRO A 616 33.43 5.29 6.36
C PRO A 616 33.54 5.54 4.84
N TYR A 617 32.42 5.70 4.10
CA TYR A 617 32.38 5.55 2.64
C TYR A 617 31.94 6.76 1.82
N TYR A 618 31.52 7.88 2.42
CA TYR A 618 31.24 9.11 1.67
C TYR A 618 32.34 10.14 1.89
N GLU A 619 32.75 10.85 0.83
CA GLU A 619 33.45 12.11 0.97
C GLU A 619 32.45 13.14 1.51
N TYR A 620 32.38 13.27 2.84
CA TYR A 620 31.49 14.25 3.47
C TYR A 620 31.97 15.66 3.14
N ASN A 621 31.06 16.49 2.63
CA ASN A 621 31.22 17.93 2.76
C ASN A 621 30.83 18.35 4.20
N GLU A 622 31.33 19.50 4.66
CA GLU A 622 31.03 20.01 6.02
C GLU A 622 29.53 20.05 6.30
N ALA A 623 28.70 20.35 5.30
CA ALA A 623 27.25 20.37 5.44
C ALA A 623 26.68 18.99 5.88
N MET A 624 27.12 17.88 5.29
CA MET A 624 26.65 16.54 5.68
C MET A 624 27.08 16.13 7.09
N MET A 625 28.23 16.61 7.57
CA MET A 625 28.66 16.39 8.95
C MET A 625 27.91 17.29 9.94
N ASP A 626 27.60 18.53 9.56
CA ASP A 626 26.73 19.41 10.35
C ASP A 626 25.31 18.83 10.44
N PHE A 627 24.81 18.20 9.37
CA PHE A 627 23.51 17.50 9.38
C PHE A 627 23.52 16.26 10.27
N LEU A 628 24.52 15.37 10.17
CA LEU A 628 24.57 14.15 10.99
C LEU A 628 24.81 14.43 12.49
N GLY A 629 25.30 15.63 12.84
CA GLY A 629 25.54 16.04 14.24
C GLY A 629 24.35 16.73 14.92
N GLU A 630 23.18 16.83 14.28
CA GLU A 630 21.99 17.40 14.92
C GLU A 630 21.54 16.55 16.11
N LYS A 631 20.99 17.21 17.15
CA LYS A 631 20.43 16.54 18.33
C LYS A 631 18.92 16.50 18.23
N ILE A 632 18.33 15.31 18.37
CA ILE A 632 16.92 15.06 18.06
C ILE A 632 16.16 14.42 19.22
N VAL A 633 14.83 14.35 19.05
CA VAL A 633 13.94 13.55 19.90
C VAL A 633 13.58 12.27 19.16
N MET A 634 14.06 11.14 19.67
CA MET A 634 13.81 9.81 19.13
C MET A 634 12.64 9.16 19.84
N THR A 635 11.56 8.93 19.11
CA THR A 635 10.39 8.19 19.61
C THR A 635 10.53 6.71 19.22
N PRO A 636 10.30 5.76 20.15
CA PRO A 636 10.25 4.35 19.82
C PRO A 636 9.03 4.05 18.93
N PHE A 637 9.09 2.96 18.17
CA PHE A 637 8.04 2.57 17.24
C PHE A 637 7.77 1.07 17.35
N ASP A 638 6.50 0.67 17.33
CA ASP A 638 6.05 -0.72 17.32
C ASP A 638 5.75 -1.10 15.88
N ASP A 639 6.62 -1.83 15.22
CA ASP A 639 6.46 -2.21 13.80
C ASP A 639 5.27 -3.15 13.61
N TRP A 640 5.13 -4.13 14.49
CA TRP A 640 4.11 -5.17 14.35
C TRP A 640 2.68 -4.64 14.40
N ALA A 641 2.47 -3.49 15.04
CA ALA A 641 1.19 -2.79 15.06
C ALA A 641 0.81 -2.10 13.73
N TYR A 642 1.76 -1.92 12.79
CA TYR A 642 1.56 -1.13 11.56
C TYR A 642 2.01 -1.83 10.27
N ILE A 643 2.42 -3.10 10.34
CA ILE A 643 2.77 -3.89 9.16
C ILE A 643 1.51 -4.23 8.36
N ASP A 644 1.55 -3.93 7.07
CA ASP A 644 0.64 -4.50 6.07
C ASP A 644 1.35 -5.70 5.41
N GLN A 645 0.96 -6.91 5.82
CA GLN A 645 1.68 -8.13 5.50
C GLN A 645 1.70 -8.44 4.01
N ASN A 646 0.59 -8.17 3.30
CA ASN A 646 0.41 -8.56 1.91
C ASN A 646 0.02 -7.36 1.04
N SER A 647 0.60 -6.19 1.31
CA SER A 647 0.50 -4.99 0.46
C SER A 647 1.20 -5.21 -0.90
N ARG A 648 0.54 -4.86 -2.01
CA ARG A 648 1.04 -5.18 -3.36
C ARG A 648 0.83 -4.00 -4.31
N GLN A 649 1.78 -3.78 -5.21
CA GLN A 649 1.58 -2.89 -6.36
C GLN A 649 0.73 -3.60 -7.41
N LEU A 650 -0.38 -2.98 -7.80
CA LEU A 650 -1.14 -3.37 -8.98
C LEU A 650 -0.65 -2.59 -10.20
N ASN A 651 -0.37 -3.32 -11.30
CA ASN A 651 -0.16 -2.83 -12.66
C ASN A 651 0.30 -1.35 -12.76
N GLY A 652 1.52 -1.07 -12.31
CA GLY A 652 2.22 0.17 -12.66
C GLY A 652 1.75 1.47 -11.99
N GLY A 653 0.99 1.45 -10.89
CA GLY A 653 0.63 2.74 -10.27
C GLY A 653 0.15 2.77 -8.82
N GLU A 654 -0.51 1.74 -8.29
CA GLU A 654 -1.13 1.84 -6.96
C GLU A 654 -0.77 0.68 -6.03
N ILE A 655 -0.43 1.02 -4.79
CA ILE A 655 -0.14 0.09 -3.68
C ILE A 655 -1.45 -0.11 -2.90
N GLY A 656 -1.91 -1.34 -2.72
CA GLY A 656 -3.09 -1.66 -1.89
C GLY A 656 -3.11 -3.11 -1.39
N LYS A 657 -4.00 -3.41 -0.43
CA LYS A 657 -4.40 -4.79 -0.06
C LYS A 657 -5.14 -5.40 -1.24
N VAL A 658 -4.75 -6.61 -1.67
CA VAL A 658 -5.19 -7.31 -2.91
C VAL A 658 -6.52 -6.78 -3.49
N PRO A 659 -6.47 -5.86 -4.46
CA PRO A 659 -7.63 -5.59 -5.29
C PRO A 659 -7.60 -6.52 -6.51
N TYR A 660 -8.76 -7.11 -6.77
CA TYR A 660 -9.07 -7.97 -7.91
C TYR A 660 -8.60 -7.37 -9.26
N LEU A 661 -7.80 -8.13 -10.02
CA LEU A 661 -7.52 -7.84 -11.42
C LEU A 661 -8.09 -8.95 -12.31
N PRO A 662 -9.10 -8.67 -13.15
CA PRO A 662 -9.59 -9.64 -14.10
C PRO A 662 -8.52 -9.96 -15.16
N PRO A 663 -8.52 -11.19 -15.70
CA PRO A 663 -7.46 -11.75 -16.55
C PRO A 663 -7.18 -10.99 -17.87
N ASP A 664 -8.03 -10.02 -18.25
CA ASP A 664 -7.94 -9.30 -19.53
C ASP A 664 -7.53 -7.82 -19.42
N SER A 665 -6.96 -7.37 -18.29
CA SER A 665 -6.46 -5.99 -18.17
C SER A 665 -5.27 -5.78 -19.12
N PRO A 666 -5.39 -4.98 -20.20
CA PRO A 666 -4.28 -4.69 -21.07
C PRO A 666 -3.31 -3.80 -20.30
N THR A 667 -2.03 -4.18 -20.27
CA THR A 667 -0.93 -3.30 -19.89
C THR A 667 -1.05 -2.00 -20.69
N ALA A 668 -1.34 -0.88 -20.00
CA ALA A 668 -1.32 0.46 -20.58
C ALA A 668 0.10 1.05 -20.54
#